data_AF-A0A2V6J451-F1
#
_entry.id   AF-A0A2V6J451-F1
#
_cell.length_a   1.000
_cell.length_b   1.000
_cell.length_c   1.000
_cell.angle_alpha   90.00
_cell.angle_beta   90.00
_cell.angle_gamma   90.00
#
_symmetry.space_group_name_H-M   'P 1'
#
loop_
_entity.id
_entity.type
_entity.pdbx_description
1 polymer ?
#
loop_
_entity_poly.entity_id
_entity_poly.type
_entity_poly.pdbx_seq_one_letter_code
_entity_poly.pdbx_strand_id
1 'polypeptide(L)'
;MPQQDAFDEHLTIAENLQFAAAIRAPHLSKRDRVRRLDAKLIELGLSERRDAVVGSPEKKTLSGGERKRLNIGLDMIGMSDVYLFDEPTSGLSSKDSEHVIEIIRSMAHNKIVVVTIHQPSSKIFQMFQKVILLDKGGRLVFFGAPSDALRYFAEAEHQHQFGAELGACPSCGTTRPEFIFDVLETPLRDLSGDVIYEENSRGQLVPSRRYSPDFWRDKYEAFRLIQDVKQVSLQQEEAGPLPVAPMQRKRLPVRWHDEWTQFRTVLRRAFTSKLRNRANLVITIGVSPVLALLIGTILRYSENGTYDFASAYHIPTFLFLGLIVAMFLGLTNSADDIIRDRPVLQRERNIKVRLSYYVISKTITLGFFALIQCVLFVLIGNFVLQIRGMFWIDSAIMFVTAMSGVALGLVISSLVADPKTAANIVPLVLIPQIIMGGALIKYEDMNRNLGLLYSFSHWFSEHPNSEKTRKTESKLQVPLVCQFIAMRWSYEEMIVAQATLNPLTKRQDRAHDEIQKLAPKADTPQQRAHLNDLTDVLALLSGLEGPSAREVDRYLKRVDPVIAGKQRFDRLLFKDAKGPITADQLYVNQKVSDLISRAEMEQNDYRRGNKPNVFFGLEKRYFGIAFGVFTFDTMVLLVSILVLLVVLHFILRKQLEVRRS
;
A
#
# COMPACT_ATOMS: atom_id res chain seq x y z
N MET A 1 19.99 14.59 -0.86
CA MET A 1 19.44 13.77 -1.94
C MET A 1 20.02 12.37 -1.76
N PRO A 2 19.20 11.30 -1.68
CA PRO A 2 19.72 9.94 -1.62
C PRO A 2 20.39 9.53 -2.94
N GLN A 3 21.37 8.62 -2.90
CA GLN A 3 22.10 8.14 -4.07
C GLN A 3 21.17 7.47 -5.11
N GLN A 4 20.13 6.77 -4.64
CA GLN A 4 19.13 6.09 -5.46
C GLN A 4 18.11 7.05 -6.10
N ASP A 5 17.68 6.71 -7.32
CA ASP A 5 16.60 7.39 -8.02
C ASP A 5 15.25 7.17 -7.30
N ALA A 6 14.67 8.25 -6.77
CA ALA A 6 13.46 8.20 -5.93
C ALA A 6 12.27 8.94 -6.57
N PHE A 7 11.81 8.46 -7.72
CA PHE A 7 10.67 9.02 -8.46
C PHE A 7 9.78 7.91 -9.05
N ASP A 8 8.58 8.26 -9.51
CA ASP A 8 7.68 7.29 -10.11
C ASP A 8 7.99 7.09 -11.59
N GLU A 9 8.35 5.87 -11.93
CA GLU A 9 8.74 5.43 -13.27
C GLU A 9 7.60 5.49 -14.29
N HIS A 10 6.34 5.42 -13.86
CA HIS A 10 5.18 5.45 -14.78
C HIS A 10 4.73 6.87 -15.13
N LEU A 11 5.25 7.88 -14.44
CA LEU A 11 4.87 9.27 -14.63
C LEU A 11 5.82 9.97 -15.61
N THR A 12 5.40 11.09 -16.17
CA THR A 12 6.29 11.92 -16.99
C THR A 12 7.26 12.72 -16.12
N ILE A 13 8.29 13.30 -16.75
CA ILE A 13 9.20 14.26 -16.09
C ILE A 13 8.39 15.40 -15.47
N ALA A 14 7.49 16.02 -16.24
CA ALA A 14 6.67 17.13 -15.79
C ALA A 14 5.73 16.75 -14.63
N GLU A 15 5.13 15.56 -14.67
CA GLU A 15 4.25 15.09 -13.60
C GLU A 15 5.00 14.83 -12.30
N ASN A 16 6.16 14.17 -12.35
CA ASN A 16 6.99 13.94 -11.17
C ASN A 16 7.34 15.27 -10.48
N LEU A 17 7.79 16.26 -11.27
CA LEU A 17 8.09 17.60 -10.75
C LEU A 17 6.83 18.33 -10.27
N GLN A 18 5.70 18.21 -10.97
CA GLN A 18 4.42 18.82 -10.55
C GLN A 18 3.94 18.27 -9.21
N PHE A 19 4.01 16.94 -9.00
CA PHE A 19 3.66 16.32 -7.73
C PHE A 19 4.62 16.75 -6.61
N ALA A 20 5.93 16.77 -6.88
CA ALA A 20 6.92 17.26 -5.91
C ALA A 20 6.68 18.74 -5.53
N ALA A 21 6.37 19.61 -6.49
CA ALA A 21 6.03 21.01 -6.25
C ALA A 21 4.78 21.17 -5.38
N ALA A 22 3.73 20.38 -5.67
CA ALA A 22 2.48 20.40 -4.92
C ALA A 22 2.65 19.91 -3.48
N ILE A 23 3.52 18.95 -3.23
CA ILE A 23 3.83 18.43 -1.89
C ILE A 23 4.68 19.43 -1.09
N ARG A 24 5.73 20.00 -1.71
CA ARG A 24 6.68 20.93 -1.07
C ARG A 24 6.12 22.34 -0.87
N ALA A 25 5.21 22.78 -1.74
CA ALA A 25 4.64 24.12 -1.71
C ALA A 25 3.11 24.09 -1.90
N PRO A 26 2.35 23.47 -0.97
CA PRO A 26 0.90 23.35 -1.09
C PRO A 26 0.16 24.69 -1.02
N HIS A 27 0.77 25.68 -0.35
CA HIS A 27 0.25 27.05 -0.21
C HIS A 27 0.21 27.84 -1.53
N LEU A 28 0.90 27.38 -2.58
CA LEU A 28 0.96 28.08 -3.85
C LEU A 28 -0.25 27.76 -4.73
N SER A 29 -0.71 28.77 -5.47
CA SER A 29 -1.73 28.59 -6.48
C SER A 29 -1.28 27.59 -7.54
N LYS A 30 -2.23 26.95 -8.23
CA LYS A 30 -1.91 26.04 -9.34
C LYS A 30 -1.10 26.75 -10.43
N ARG A 31 -1.41 28.01 -10.72
CA ARG A 31 -0.71 28.82 -11.73
C ARG A 31 0.75 29.08 -11.34
N ASP A 32 1.00 29.44 -10.09
CA ASP A 32 2.37 29.69 -9.61
C ASP A 32 3.21 28.42 -9.58
N ARG A 33 2.59 27.27 -9.23
CA ARG A 33 3.26 25.96 -9.29
C ARG A 33 3.64 25.58 -10.72
N VAL A 34 2.77 25.82 -11.70
CA VAL A 34 3.07 25.58 -13.12
C VAL A 34 4.19 26.50 -13.60
N ARG A 35 4.14 27.79 -13.29
CA ARG A 35 5.22 28.73 -13.63
C ARG A 35 6.58 28.29 -13.07
N ARG A 36 6.61 27.83 -11.82
CA ARG A 36 7.83 27.28 -11.19
C ARG A 36 8.31 26.00 -11.84
N LEU A 37 7.38 25.11 -12.21
CA LEU A 37 7.68 23.88 -12.93
C LEU A 37 8.36 24.19 -14.27
N ASP A 38 7.78 25.10 -15.06
CA ASP A 38 8.30 25.45 -16.39
C ASP A 38 9.69 26.09 -16.28
N ALA A 39 9.88 27.02 -15.34
CA ALA A 39 11.20 27.60 -15.06
C ALA A 39 12.23 26.52 -14.65
N LYS A 40 11.82 25.56 -13.81
CA LYS A 40 12.70 24.48 -13.35
C LYS A 40 13.03 23.49 -14.47
N LEU A 41 12.11 23.20 -15.38
CA LEU A 41 12.36 22.34 -16.55
C LEU A 41 13.40 22.96 -17.49
N ILE A 42 13.37 24.27 -17.68
CA ILE A 42 14.36 25.01 -18.48
C ILE A 42 15.74 24.93 -17.80
N GLU A 43 15.80 25.21 -16.51
CA GLU A 43 17.06 25.19 -15.74
C GLU A 43 17.71 23.80 -15.68
N LEU A 44 16.91 22.73 -15.70
CA LEU A 44 17.40 21.35 -15.75
C LEU A 44 17.73 20.87 -17.17
N GLY A 45 17.45 21.66 -18.20
CA GLY A 45 17.60 21.23 -19.60
C GLY A 45 16.68 20.04 -19.96
N LEU A 46 15.48 19.98 -19.38
CA LEU A 46 14.51 18.88 -19.57
C LEU A 46 13.21 19.34 -20.27
N SER A 47 13.13 20.57 -20.75
CA SER A 47 11.92 21.15 -21.37
C SER A 47 11.41 20.35 -22.57
N GLU A 48 12.30 19.94 -23.48
CA GLU A 48 11.92 19.18 -24.68
C GLU A 48 11.39 17.77 -24.35
N ARG A 49 11.83 17.21 -23.22
CA ARG A 49 11.47 15.87 -22.74
C ARG A 49 10.41 15.92 -21.63
N ARG A 50 9.73 17.05 -21.42
CA ARG A 50 8.78 17.25 -20.31
C ARG A 50 7.68 16.19 -20.23
N ASP A 51 7.18 15.73 -21.38
CA ASP A 51 6.09 14.76 -21.49
C ASP A 51 6.60 13.31 -21.70
N ALA A 52 7.92 13.10 -21.68
CA ALA A 52 8.50 11.77 -21.73
C ALA A 52 8.26 11.01 -20.41
N VAL A 53 7.86 9.74 -20.53
CA VAL A 53 7.74 8.83 -19.38
C VAL A 53 9.13 8.45 -18.89
N VAL A 54 9.33 8.46 -17.58
CA VAL A 54 10.65 8.27 -16.96
C VAL A 54 11.18 6.85 -17.09
N GLY A 55 10.29 5.85 -17.00
CA GLY A 55 10.60 4.43 -17.16
C GLY A 55 11.45 3.83 -16.04
N SER A 56 11.57 2.50 -16.05
CA SER A 56 12.49 1.78 -15.17
C SER A 56 13.92 1.89 -15.69
N PRO A 57 14.96 1.68 -14.86
CA PRO A 57 16.36 1.63 -15.32
C PRO A 57 16.59 0.64 -16.47
N GLU A 58 15.82 -0.45 -16.50
CA GLU A 58 15.86 -1.47 -17.56
C GLU A 58 15.25 -0.97 -18.87
N LYS A 59 14.17 -0.18 -18.79
CA LYS A 59 13.55 0.49 -19.94
C LYS A 59 14.23 1.84 -20.14
N LYS A 60 15.32 1.85 -20.90
CA LYS A 60 16.16 3.02 -21.31
C LYS A 60 15.39 4.11 -22.08
N THR A 61 14.38 4.70 -21.45
CA THR A 61 13.53 5.78 -21.99
C THR A 61 14.18 7.15 -21.78
N LEU A 62 14.84 7.34 -20.63
CA LEU A 62 15.72 8.47 -20.34
C LEU A 62 17.16 8.01 -20.16
N SER A 63 18.10 8.85 -20.59
CA SER A 63 19.53 8.68 -20.30
C SER A 63 19.81 8.79 -18.79
N GLY A 64 20.92 8.20 -18.34
CA GLY A 64 21.34 8.30 -16.93
C GLY A 64 21.48 9.76 -16.46
N GLY A 65 22.05 10.62 -17.31
CA GLY A 65 22.17 12.05 -17.04
C GLY A 65 20.81 12.74 -16.87
N GLU A 66 19.85 12.51 -17.78
CA GLU A 66 18.49 13.06 -17.66
C GLU A 66 17.78 12.61 -16.38
N ARG A 67 17.91 11.33 -16.03
CA ARG A 67 17.35 10.79 -14.78
C ARG A 67 17.94 11.47 -13.56
N LYS A 68 19.26 11.65 -13.53
CA LYS A 68 19.95 12.33 -12.42
C LYS A 68 19.54 13.81 -12.32
N ARG A 69 19.43 14.51 -13.46
CA ARG A 69 18.91 15.90 -13.51
C ARG A 69 17.49 16.00 -12.98
N LEU A 70 16.59 15.09 -13.37
CA LEU A 70 15.25 15.02 -12.78
C LEU A 70 15.31 14.77 -11.27
N ASN A 71 16.16 13.85 -10.83
CA ASN A 71 16.32 13.50 -9.42
C ASN A 71 16.76 14.72 -8.57
N ILE A 72 17.69 15.53 -9.08
CA ILE A 72 18.11 16.80 -8.49
C ILE A 72 16.96 17.82 -8.51
N GLY A 73 16.27 17.93 -9.65
CA GLY A 73 15.12 18.81 -9.83
C GLY A 73 14.02 18.60 -8.81
N LEU A 74 13.71 17.35 -8.46
CA LEU A 74 12.69 17.00 -7.47
C LEU A 74 13.02 17.48 -6.05
N ASP A 75 14.30 17.61 -5.73
CA ASP A 75 14.75 18.17 -4.45
C ASP A 75 14.84 19.71 -4.51
N MET A 76 15.31 20.26 -5.63
CA MET A 76 15.53 21.70 -5.83
C MET A 76 14.30 22.49 -6.28
N ILE A 77 13.17 21.83 -6.56
CA ILE A 77 11.87 22.50 -6.80
C ILE A 77 11.30 23.13 -5.51
N GLY A 78 11.79 22.68 -4.35
CA GLY A 78 11.51 23.29 -3.05
C GLY A 78 12.29 24.59 -2.81
N MET A 79 11.87 25.35 -1.81
CA MET A 79 12.54 26.59 -1.37
C MET A 79 13.39 26.32 -0.13
N SER A 80 14.42 25.49 -0.25
CA SER A 80 15.40 25.28 0.82
C SER A 80 16.60 26.21 0.61
N ASP A 81 17.21 26.65 1.71
CA ASP A 81 18.41 27.49 1.68
C ASP A 81 19.70 26.63 1.67
N VAL A 82 19.62 25.39 2.15
CA VAL A 82 20.72 24.44 2.21
C VAL A 82 20.34 23.14 1.51
N TYR A 83 21.21 22.66 0.61
CA TYR A 83 21.08 21.38 -0.10
C TYR A 83 22.31 20.50 0.13
N LEU A 84 22.06 19.22 0.39
CA LEU A 84 23.10 18.19 0.53
C LEU A 84 22.90 17.16 -0.59
N PHE A 85 23.92 16.99 -1.42
CA PHE A 85 23.94 16.02 -2.51
C PHE A 85 24.98 14.94 -2.23
N ASP A 86 24.52 13.69 -2.20
CA ASP A 86 25.39 12.54 -1.99
C ASP A 86 25.72 11.89 -3.34
N GLU A 87 26.97 11.98 -3.77
CA GLU A 87 27.50 11.45 -5.02
C GLU A 87 26.60 11.68 -6.26
N PRO A 88 26.36 12.94 -6.66
CA PRO A 88 25.48 13.24 -7.79
C PRO A 88 26.07 12.86 -9.16
N THR A 89 27.35 12.50 -9.24
CA THR A 89 28.05 12.11 -10.49
C THR A 89 28.24 10.60 -10.64
N SER A 90 27.87 9.81 -9.62
CA SER A 90 28.06 8.35 -9.65
C SER A 90 27.22 7.67 -10.75
N GLY A 91 27.85 6.79 -11.52
CA GLY A 91 27.22 6.04 -12.61
C GLY A 91 26.98 6.82 -13.90
N LEU A 92 27.54 8.03 -14.04
CA LEU A 92 27.42 8.87 -15.23
C LEU A 92 28.70 8.87 -16.08
N SER A 93 28.56 9.23 -17.36
CA SER A 93 29.72 9.55 -18.21
C SER A 93 30.40 10.84 -17.72
N SER A 94 31.66 11.07 -18.09
CA SER A 94 32.39 12.30 -17.70
C SER A 94 31.67 13.57 -18.16
N LYS A 95 31.13 13.56 -19.39
CA LYS A 95 30.39 14.69 -19.96
C LYS A 95 29.06 14.94 -19.24
N ASP A 96 28.32 13.88 -18.93
CA ASP A 96 27.06 14.01 -18.17
C ASP A 96 27.31 14.49 -16.74
N SER A 97 28.41 14.04 -16.11
CA SER A 97 28.82 14.47 -14.77
C SER A 97 29.12 15.96 -14.74
N GLU A 98 29.87 16.47 -15.72
CA GLU A 98 30.14 17.91 -15.86
C GLU A 98 28.85 18.71 -15.98
N HIS A 99 27.95 18.30 -16.87
CA HIS A 99 26.67 18.99 -17.07
C HIS A 99 25.80 18.98 -15.81
N VAL A 100 25.78 17.88 -15.06
CA VAL A 100 25.07 17.80 -13.77
C VAL A 100 25.63 18.80 -12.75
N ILE A 101 26.96 18.92 -12.64
CA ILE A 101 27.59 19.88 -11.72
C ILE A 101 27.38 21.33 -12.18
N GLU A 102 27.41 21.61 -13.47
CA GLU A 102 27.07 22.94 -14.02
C GLU A 102 25.65 23.37 -13.64
N ILE A 103 24.69 22.44 -13.72
CA ILE A 103 23.30 22.66 -13.31
C ILE A 103 23.18 22.87 -11.80
N ILE A 104 23.88 22.08 -10.98
CA ILE A 104 23.90 22.30 -9.53
C ILE A 104 24.48 23.68 -9.19
N ARG A 105 25.56 24.08 -9.87
CA ARG A 105 26.20 25.39 -9.71
C ARG A 105 25.28 26.54 -10.10
N SER A 106 24.57 26.45 -11.23
CA SER A 106 23.61 27.48 -11.64
C SER A 106 22.48 27.64 -10.62
N MET A 107 22.00 26.52 -10.07
CA MET A 107 20.97 26.50 -9.04
C MET A 107 21.45 26.91 -7.63
N ALA A 108 22.76 27.04 -7.41
CA ALA A 108 23.35 27.35 -6.11
C ALA A 108 23.33 28.86 -5.76
N HIS A 109 22.87 29.73 -6.68
CA HIS A 109 22.79 31.16 -6.43
C HIS A 109 21.96 31.48 -5.16
N ASN A 110 22.52 32.24 -4.22
CA ASN A 110 21.95 32.54 -2.90
C ASN A 110 21.59 31.32 -2.03
N LYS A 111 22.26 30.19 -2.24
CA LYS A 111 22.03 28.93 -1.50
C LYS A 111 23.35 28.31 -1.06
N ILE A 112 23.30 27.51 -0.01
CA ILE A 112 24.41 26.65 0.40
C ILE A 112 24.20 25.28 -0.22
N VAL A 113 25.13 24.84 -1.05
CA VAL A 113 25.10 23.51 -1.67
C VAL A 113 26.36 22.76 -1.28
N VAL A 114 26.17 21.61 -0.63
CA VAL A 114 27.26 20.69 -0.27
C VAL A 114 27.12 19.44 -1.11
N VAL A 115 28.21 19.03 -1.74
CA VAL A 115 28.26 17.87 -2.63
C VAL A 115 29.40 16.96 -2.20
N THR A 116 29.14 15.66 -2.06
CA THR A 116 30.18 14.63 -1.95
C THR A 116 30.48 14.09 -3.36
N ILE A 117 31.76 14.01 -3.74
CA ILE A 117 32.18 13.45 -5.02
C ILE A 117 33.36 12.52 -4.78
N HIS A 118 33.25 11.29 -5.27
CA HIS A 118 34.37 10.37 -5.38
C HIS A 118 35.16 10.71 -6.65
N GLN A 119 36.44 11.08 -6.51
CA GLN A 119 37.38 11.33 -7.61
C GLN A 119 36.86 12.28 -8.72
N PRO A 120 36.79 13.61 -8.47
CA PRO A 120 36.33 14.56 -9.47
C PRO A 120 37.32 14.71 -10.64
N SER A 121 36.80 14.92 -11.85
CA SER A 121 37.62 15.36 -12.98
C SER A 121 38.20 16.76 -12.70
N SER A 122 39.30 17.10 -13.37
CA SER A 122 39.92 18.45 -13.28
C SER A 122 38.90 19.57 -13.50
N LYS A 123 38.05 19.43 -14.53
CA LYS A 123 37.03 20.41 -14.86
C LYS A 123 35.96 20.54 -13.78
N ILE A 124 35.48 19.42 -13.22
CA ILE A 124 34.51 19.43 -12.10
C ILE A 124 35.13 20.05 -10.85
N PHE A 125 36.37 19.70 -10.52
CA PHE A 125 37.07 20.21 -9.35
C PHE A 125 37.19 21.74 -9.35
N GLN A 126 37.46 22.33 -10.52
CA GLN A 126 37.54 23.78 -10.69
C GLN A 126 36.17 24.51 -10.64
N MET A 127 35.04 23.80 -10.74
CA MET A 127 33.70 24.43 -10.66
C MET A 127 33.31 24.81 -9.23
N PHE A 128 33.96 24.24 -8.22
CA PHE A 128 33.64 24.46 -6.81
C PHE A 128 34.23 25.76 -6.27
N GLN A 129 33.45 26.47 -5.45
CA GLN A 129 33.94 27.66 -4.73
C GLN A 129 34.83 27.26 -3.55
N LYS A 130 34.50 26.16 -2.88
CA LYS A 130 35.24 25.61 -1.75
C LYS A 130 35.27 24.09 -1.81
N VAL A 131 36.35 23.48 -1.35
CA VAL A 131 36.53 22.04 -1.22
C VAL A 131 36.84 21.72 0.24
N ILE A 132 36.21 20.66 0.75
CA ILE A 132 36.53 20.04 2.04
C ILE A 132 37.16 18.69 1.71
N LEU A 133 38.39 18.47 2.17
CA LEU A 133 39.08 17.18 2.03
C LEU A 133 39.15 16.51 3.40
N LEU A 134 38.62 15.28 3.45
CA LEU A 134 38.63 14.42 4.62
C LEU A 134 39.47 13.19 4.33
N ASP A 135 40.42 12.88 5.20
CA ASP A 135 41.19 11.63 5.16
C ASP A 135 40.53 10.54 6.05
N LYS A 136 41.07 9.33 6.00
CA LYS A 136 40.66 8.16 6.79
C LYS A 136 40.43 8.54 8.26
N GLY A 137 39.32 8.06 8.82
CA GLY A 137 38.90 8.42 10.18
C GLY A 137 38.18 9.77 10.28
N GLY A 138 37.82 10.41 9.16
CA GLY A 138 37.09 11.68 9.15
C GLY A 138 37.96 12.87 9.54
N ARG A 139 39.27 12.78 9.32
CA ARG A 139 40.23 13.84 9.66
C ARG A 139 40.21 14.93 8.59
N LEU A 140 39.97 16.18 9.00
CA LEU A 140 40.00 17.32 8.09
C LEU A 140 41.45 17.65 7.72
N VAL A 141 41.79 17.51 6.44
CA VAL A 141 43.15 17.77 5.93
C VAL A 141 43.25 19.02 5.08
N PHE A 142 42.12 19.55 4.60
CA PHE A 142 42.07 20.84 3.92
C PHE A 142 40.64 21.39 3.83
N PHE A 143 40.50 22.72 3.93
CA PHE A 143 39.30 23.48 3.60
C PHE A 143 39.67 24.81 2.95
N GLY A 144 39.16 25.07 1.74
CA GLY A 144 39.49 26.30 1.00
C GLY A 144 39.13 26.24 -0.48
N ALA A 145 39.65 27.16 -1.29
CA ALA A 145 39.45 27.15 -2.73
C ALA A 145 40.20 25.96 -3.38
N PRO A 146 39.72 25.42 -4.53
CA PRO A 146 40.40 24.34 -5.24
C PRO A 146 41.87 24.66 -5.59
N SER A 147 42.15 25.90 -5.98
CA SER A 147 43.50 26.37 -6.30
C SER A 147 44.42 26.40 -5.07
N ASP A 148 43.89 26.79 -3.91
CA ASP A 148 44.63 26.79 -2.65
C ASP A 148 44.94 25.38 -2.18
N ALA A 149 44.04 24.42 -2.43
CA ALA A 149 44.27 23.01 -2.12
C ALA A 149 45.50 22.49 -2.86
N LEU A 150 45.54 22.70 -4.18
CA LEU A 150 46.64 22.27 -5.02
C LEU A 150 47.97 22.89 -4.59
N ARG A 151 47.96 24.19 -4.28
CA ARG A 151 49.15 24.88 -3.77
C ARG A 151 49.62 24.31 -2.42
N TYR A 152 48.69 24.11 -1.48
CA TYR A 152 48.99 23.56 -0.16
C TYR A 152 49.65 22.17 -0.26
N PHE A 153 49.09 21.27 -1.07
CA PHE A 153 49.65 19.92 -1.23
C PHE A 153 50.94 19.92 -2.05
N ALA A 154 51.11 20.82 -3.02
CA ALA A 154 52.36 20.97 -3.76
C ALA A 154 53.50 21.51 -2.88
N GLU A 155 53.24 22.51 -2.04
CA GLU A 155 54.20 23.00 -1.04
C GLU A 155 54.55 21.91 -0.03
N ALA A 156 53.55 21.13 0.40
CA ALA A 156 53.76 20.01 1.31
C ALA A 156 54.62 18.89 0.70
N GLU A 157 54.47 18.60 -0.59
CA GLU A 157 55.30 17.63 -1.31
C GLU A 157 56.73 18.15 -1.51
N HIS A 158 56.89 19.38 -1.98
CA HIS A 158 58.20 20.00 -2.23
C HIS A 158 59.06 20.11 -0.96
N GLN A 159 58.45 20.30 0.21
CA GLN A 159 59.15 20.27 1.50
C GLN A 159 59.64 18.87 1.91
N HIS A 160 59.14 17.80 1.28
CA HIS A 160 59.33 16.42 1.73
C HIS A 160 59.92 15.47 0.68
N GLN A 161 60.12 15.91 -0.58
CA GLN A 161 60.82 15.20 -1.66
C GLN A 161 61.50 16.18 -2.64
N PHE A 162 62.79 15.96 -2.93
CA PHE A 162 63.55 16.64 -4.00
C PHE A 162 62.94 16.31 -5.38
N GLY A 163 62.43 17.32 -6.09
CA GLY A 163 62.36 17.32 -7.57
C GLY A 163 61.12 16.72 -8.25
N ALA A 164 59.90 16.94 -7.76
CA ALA A 164 58.69 16.74 -8.56
C ALA A 164 58.14 18.11 -9.01
N GLU A 165 58.03 18.28 -10.33
CA GLU A 165 57.45 19.46 -10.96
C GLU A 165 55.99 19.64 -10.50
N LEU A 166 55.61 20.90 -10.24
CA LEU A 166 54.30 21.32 -9.71
C LEU A 166 53.14 20.47 -10.28
N GLY A 167 52.13 20.18 -9.47
CA GLY A 167 50.88 19.44 -9.83
C GLY A 167 50.01 20.02 -10.96
N ALA A 168 50.60 20.78 -11.89
CA ALA A 168 50.11 21.12 -13.21
C ALA A 168 51.14 20.63 -14.25
N CYS A 169 50.68 19.93 -15.30
CA CYS A 169 51.56 19.54 -16.39
C CYS A 169 52.29 20.79 -16.98
N PRO A 170 53.64 20.82 -17.03
CA PRO A 170 54.41 21.97 -17.50
C PRO A 170 54.07 22.39 -18.93
N SER A 171 53.59 21.45 -19.76
CA SER A 171 53.22 21.71 -21.15
C SER A 171 51.77 22.16 -21.35
N CYS A 172 50.85 21.96 -20.40
CA CYS A 172 49.42 22.22 -20.66
C CYS A 172 48.62 22.85 -19.50
N GLY A 173 49.22 23.11 -18.33
CA GLY A 173 48.57 23.85 -17.24
C GLY A 173 47.33 23.18 -16.62
N THR A 174 47.04 21.92 -16.96
CA THR A 174 45.88 21.21 -16.43
C THR A 174 46.16 20.74 -15.00
N THR A 175 45.36 21.22 -14.04
CA THR A 175 45.45 20.82 -12.63
C THR A 175 44.86 19.43 -12.44
N ARG A 176 45.62 18.46 -11.91
CA ARG A 176 45.10 17.10 -11.65
C ARG A 176 44.66 16.98 -10.19
N PRO A 177 43.35 16.85 -9.87
CA PRO A 177 42.90 16.65 -8.49
C PRO A 177 43.42 15.35 -7.87
N GLU A 178 43.72 14.35 -8.70
CA GLU A 178 44.33 13.07 -8.33
C GLU A 178 45.65 13.25 -7.54
N PHE A 179 46.43 14.27 -7.89
CA PHE A 179 47.68 14.62 -7.21
C PHE A 179 47.51 14.74 -5.68
N ILE A 180 46.39 15.31 -5.24
CA ILE A 180 46.13 15.47 -3.80
C ILE A 180 46.03 14.11 -3.12
N PHE A 181 45.38 13.14 -3.77
CA PHE A 181 45.27 11.78 -3.25
C PHE A 181 46.62 11.06 -3.30
N ASP A 182 47.43 11.26 -4.34
CA ASP A 182 48.78 10.69 -4.45
C ASP A 182 49.69 11.16 -3.29
N VAL A 183 49.59 12.45 -2.91
CA VAL A 183 50.32 13.02 -1.76
C VAL A 183 49.82 12.46 -0.43
N LEU A 184 48.50 12.31 -0.25
CA LEU A 184 47.92 11.76 0.97
C LEU A 184 48.19 10.26 1.13
N GLU A 185 48.24 9.52 0.02
CA GLU A 185 48.41 8.07 -0.03
C GLU A 185 49.83 7.62 -0.37
N THR A 186 50.81 8.55 -0.32
CA THR A 186 52.20 8.26 -0.64
C THR A 186 52.68 7.01 0.13
N PRO A 187 53.12 5.95 -0.58
CA PRO A 187 53.49 4.70 0.06
C PRO A 187 54.77 4.84 0.86
N LEU A 188 54.81 4.22 2.03
CA LEU A 188 56.03 4.00 2.80
C LEU A 188 56.90 3.02 2.03
N ARG A 189 58.16 3.39 1.83
CA ARG A 189 59.16 2.55 1.14
C ARG A 189 60.27 2.17 2.10
N ASP A 190 60.78 0.94 1.97
CA ASP A 190 61.96 0.47 2.68
C ASP A 190 63.25 1.09 2.09
N LEU A 191 64.39 0.89 2.75
CA LEU A 191 65.73 1.32 2.32
C LEU A 191 66.08 0.85 0.91
N SER A 192 65.54 -0.30 0.48
CA SER A 192 65.69 -0.85 -0.87
C SER A 192 64.80 -0.18 -1.92
N GLY A 193 63.88 0.69 -1.50
CA GLY A 193 62.92 1.39 -2.36
C GLY A 193 61.60 0.65 -2.59
N ASP A 194 61.46 -0.56 -2.03
CA ASP A 194 60.25 -1.39 -2.11
C ASP A 194 59.12 -0.87 -1.21
N VAL A 195 57.87 -1.00 -1.67
CA VAL A 195 56.69 -0.53 -0.92
C VAL A 195 56.37 -1.50 0.22
N ILE A 196 56.23 -0.95 1.43
CA ILE A 196 55.84 -1.70 2.62
C ILE A 196 54.32 -1.86 2.60
N TYR A 197 53.84 -3.09 2.79
CA TYR A 197 52.41 -3.39 2.87
C TYR A 197 51.99 -3.63 4.31
N GLU A 198 50.81 -3.13 4.65
CA GLU A 198 50.15 -3.33 5.95
C GLU A 198 48.81 -4.03 5.72
N GLU A 199 48.42 -4.87 6.68
CA GLU A 199 47.16 -5.58 6.62
C GLU A 199 46.03 -4.68 7.11
N ASN A 200 45.04 -4.42 6.26
CA ASN A 200 43.89 -3.62 6.64
C ASN A 200 42.95 -4.38 7.60
N SER A 201 41.96 -3.70 8.17
CA SER A 201 40.94 -4.29 9.05
C SER A 201 40.04 -5.36 8.40
N ARG A 202 40.26 -5.69 7.12
CA ARG A 202 39.58 -6.76 6.36
C ARG A 202 40.56 -7.88 5.93
N GLY A 203 41.80 -7.88 6.41
CA GLY A 203 42.81 -8.89 6.08
C GLY A 203 43.47 -8.74 4.70
N GLN A 204 43.35 -7.57 4.06
CA GLN A 204 43.97 -7.32 2.75
C GLN A 204 45.24 -6.49 2.91
N LEU A 205 46.31 -6.91 2.22
CA LEU A 205 47.56 -6.18 2.13
C LEU A 205 47.38 -4.91 1.29
N VAL A 206 47.55 -3.75 1.92
CA VAL A 206 47.51 -2.44 1.27
C VAL A 206 48.84 -1.71 1.49
N PRO A 207 49.30 -0.88 0.55
CA PRO A 207 50.49 -0.05 0.77
C PRO A 207 50.35 0.75 2.06
N SER A 208 51.28 0.57 3.00
CA SER A 208 51.33 1.38 4.21
C SER A 208 51.65 2.82 3.81
N ARG A 209 50.96 3.78 4.42
CA ARG A 209 51.13 5.20 4.07
C ARG A 209 52.33 5.76 4.81
N ARG A 210 53.10 6.62 4.14
CA ARG A 210 54.26 7.30 4.75
C ARG A 210 53.86 8.20 5.92
N TYR A 211 52.71 8.86 5.82
CA TYR A 211 52.19 9.76 6.83
C TYR A 211 50.80 9.30 7.29
N SER A 212 50.54 9.40 8.60
CA SER A 212 49.24 9.05 9.17
C SER A 212 48.18 10.14 8.89
N PRO A 213 46.89 9.79 8.92
CA PRO A 213 45.81 10.79 8.80
C PRO A 213 45.86 11.87 9.90
N ASP A 214 46.36 11.51 11.09
CA ASP A 214 46.52 12.46 12.21
C ASP A 214 47.60 13.50 11.91
N PHE A 215 48.72 13.08 11.29
CA PHE A 215 49.78 14.00 10.86
C PHE A 215 49.24 15.07 9.89
N TRP A 216 48.43 14.67 8.90
CA TRP A 216 47.89 15.61 7.93
C TRP A 216 46.87 16.58 8.53
N ARG A 217 46.07 16.14 9.50
CA ARG A 217 45.20 17.03 10.30
C ARG A 217 46.04 18.08 11.01
N ASP A 218 47.05 17.64 11.78
CA ASP A 218 47.85 18.54 12.62
C ASP A 218 48.64 19.53 11.75
N LYS A 219 49.14 19.07 10.59
CA LYS A 219 49.80 19.92 9.60
C LYS A 219 48.85 20.99 9.04
N TYR A 220 47.60 20.63 8.74
CA TYR A 220 46.61 21.58 8.25
C TYR A 220 46.16 22.57 9.34
N GLU A 221 45.99 22.12 10.59
CA GLU A 221 45.70 23.00 11.73
C GLU A 221 46.81 24.02 11.93
N ALA A 222 48.08 23.60 11.87
CA ALA A 222 49.23 24.51 11.92
C ALA A 222 49.24 25.49 10.74
N PHE A 223 48.97 25.02 9.52
CA PHE A 223 48.87 25.87 8.34
C PHE A 223 47.79 26.95 8.48
N ARG A 224 46.60 26.56 8.96
CA ARG A 224 45.49 27.48 9.20
C ARG A 224 45.84 28.50 10.29
N LEU A 225 46.46 28.07 11.38
CA LEU A 225 46.87 28.97 12.46
C LEU A 225 47.88 30.03 11.96
N ILE A 226 48.83 29.63 11.11
CA ILE A 226 49.79 30.56 10.48
C ILE A 226 49.07 31.55 9.54
N GLN A 227 48.07 31.09 8.77
CA GLN A 227 47.27 31.97 7.92
C GLN A 227 46.41 32.94 8.73
N ASP A 228 45.75 32.47 9.79
CA ASP A 228 44.91 33.29 10.66
C ASP A 228 45.77 34.38 11.33
N VAL A 229 46.98 34.06 11.80
CA VAL A 229 47.93 35.06 12.34
C VAL A 229 48.35 36.07 11.28
N LYS A 230 48.64 35.63 10.04
CA LYS A 230 48.96 36.53 8.91
C LYS A 230 47.78 37.43 8.49
N GLN A 231 46.54 36.92 8.57
CA GLN A 231 45.34 37.67 8.20
C GLN A 231 44.90 38.65 9.29
N VAL A 232 45.06 38.31 10.57
CA VAL A 232 44.82 39.25 11.69
C VAL A 232 45.72 40.49 11.58
N SER A 233 46.91 40.38 11.01
CA SER A 233 47.76 41.54 10.69
C SER A 233 47.28 42.38 9.48
N LEU A 234 46.32 41.90 8.68
CA LEU A 234 45.86 42.54 7.43
C LEU A 234 44.39 43.00 7.46
N GLN A 235 43.55 42.48 8.35
CA GLN A 235 42.12 42.81 8.41
C GLN A 235 41.75 43.48 9.75
N GLN A 236 41.64 44.80 9.68
CA GLN A 236 40.99 45.65 10.68
C GLN A 236 39.67 46.24 10.10
N GLU A 237 39.00 45.51 9.21
CA GLU A 237 37.66 45.86 8.73
C GLU A 237 36.61 45.07 9.52
N GLU A 238 35.68 45.81 10.15
CA GLU A 238 34.53 45.24 10.83
C GLU A 238 33.72 44.38 9.84
N ALA A 239 33.60 43.09 10.13
CA ALA A 239 32.72 42.20 9.38
C ALA A 239 31.32 42.82 9.35
N GLY A 240 30.84 43.18 8.17
CA GLY A 240 29.49 43.70 7.98
C GLY A 240 28.47 42.79 8.66
N PRO A 241 27.35 43.34 9.18
CA PRO A 241 26.40 42.57 9.96
C PRO A 241 26.01 41.30 9.22
N LEU A 242 26.20 40.16 9.88
CA LEU A 242 25.76 38.86 9.35
C LEU A 242 24.31 39.03 8.87
N PRO A 243 23.97 38.53 7.66
CA PRO A 243 22.59 38.59 7.20
C PRO A 243 21.71 37.99 8.30
N VAL A 244 20.69 38.75 8.72
CA VAL A 244 19.76 38.34 9.77
C VAL A 244 19.31 36.93 9.43
N ALA A 245 19.61 35.97 10.30
CA ALA A 245 19.22 34.58 10.10
C ALA A 245 17.76 34.57 9.68
N PRO A 246 17.38 33.89 8.57
CA PRO A 246 16.03 33.94 8.07
C PRO A 246 15.11 33.60 9.24
N MET A 247 14.27 34.56 9.63
CA MET A 247 13.32 34.42 10.74
C MET A 247 12.74 33.02 10.61
N GLN A 248 13.01 32.15 11.59
CA GLN A 248 12.49 30.78 11.62
C GLN A 248 11.05 30.88 11.14
N ARG A 249 10.75 30.40 9.93
CA ARG A 249 9.42 30.53 9.34
C ARG A 249 8.49 29.92 10.38
N LYS A 250 7.80 30.79 11.13
CA LYS A 250 6.83 30.37 12.16
C LYS A 250 6.01 29.30 11.49
N ARG A 251 5.89 28.13 12.11
CA ARG A 251 5.05 27.03 11.59
C ARG A 251 3.74 27.66 11.18
N LEU A 252 3.53 27.79 9.87
CA LEU A 252 2.31 28.37 9.36
C LEU A 252 1.18 27.53 9.97
N PRO A 253 0.12 28.16 10.50
CA PRO A 253 -0.99 27.41 11.07
C PRO A 253 -1.45 26.38 10.04
N VAL A 254 -1.81 25.17 10.50
CA VAL A 254 -2.26 24.08 9.63
C VAL A 254 -3.46 24.59 8.83
N ARG A 255 -3.23 24.93 7.56
CA ARG A 255 -4.29 25.32 6.65
C ARG A 255 -4.90 24.03 6.12
N TRP A 256 -6.17 23.80 6.44
CA TRP A 256 -6.93 22.65 5.94
C TRP A 256 -6.83 22.49 4.42
N HIS A 257 -6.80 23.60 3.70
CA HIS A 257 -6.60 23.62 2.25
C HIS A 257 -5.25 23.01 1.81
N ASP A 258 -4.18 23.25 2.56
CA ASP A 258 -2.83 22.77 2.23
C ASP A 258 -2.71 21.27 2.50
N GLU A 259 -3.25 20.80 3.62
CA GLU A 259 -3.33 19.37 3.97
C GLU A 259 -4.19 18.60 2.95
N TRP A 260 -5.33 19.16 2.55
CA TRP A 260 -6.17 18.58 1.51
C TRP A 260 -5.46 18.54 0.16
N THR A 261 -4.71 19.59 -0.19
CA THR A 261 -3.91 19.63 -1.40
C THR A 261 -2.84 18.54 -1.40
N GLN A 262 -2.15 18.32 -0.29
CA GLN A 262 -1.16 17.24 -0.15
C GLN A 262 -1.82 15.86 -0.30
N PHE A 263 -2.89 15.59 0.47
CA PHE A 263 -3.62 14.33 0.39
C PHE A 263 -4.12 14.04 -1.03
N ARG A 264 -4.80 15.00 -1.66
CA ARG A 264 -5.29 14.89 -3.05
C ARG A 264 -4.16 14.66 -4.04
N THR A 265 -2.99 15.26 -3.81
CA THR A 265 -1.81 15.12 -4.68
C THR A 265 -1.26 13.70 -4.61
N VAL A 266 -1.09 13.14 -3.40
CA VAL A 266 -0.62 11.76 -3.21
C VAL A 266 -1.62 10.75 -3.78
N LEU A 267 -2.92 10.95 -3.54
CA LEU A 267 -3.98 10.12 -4.10
C LEU A 267 -4.01 10.16 -5.63
N ARG A 268 -3.97 11.36 -6.22
CA ARG A 268 -3.94 11.51 -7.67
C ARG A 268 -2.70 10.86 -8.27
N ARG A 269 -1.54 10.99 -7.62
CA ARG A 269 -0.31 10.34 -8.06
C ARG A 269 -0.46 8.83 -8.07
N ALA A 270 -0.90 8.24 -6.95
CA ALA A 270 -1.09 6.80 -6.82
C ALA A 270 -2.04 6.25 -7.90
N PHE A 271 -3.17 6.93 -8.12
CA PHE A 271 -4.14 6.56 -9.15
C PHE A 271 -3.57 6.65 -10.57
N THR A 272 -2.87 7.75 -10.87
CA THR A 272 -2.27 7.99 -12.20
C THR A 272 -1.18 6.97 -12.50
N SER A 273 -0.34 6.64 -11.50
CA SER A 273 0.70 5.62 -11.61
C SER A 273 0.13 4.25 -11.95
N LYS A 274 -0.92 3.83 -11.22
CA LYS A 274 -1.57 2.52 -11.46
C LYS A 274 -2.23 2.47 -12.83
N LEU A 275 -2.91 3.56 -13.24
CA LEU A 275 -3.57 3.65 -14.55
C LEU A 275 -2.59 3.59 -15.74
N ARG A 276 -1.39 4.15 -15.57
CA ARG A 276 -0.36 4.19 -16.61
C ARG A 276 0.45 2.91 -16.74
N ASN A 277 0.46 2.07 -15.71
CA ASN A 277 0.99 0.71 -15.82
C ASN A 277 0.00 -0.19 -16.59
N ARG A 278 -0.11 0.02 -17.91
CA ARG A 278 -1.10 -0.63 -18.78
C ARG A 278 -1.01 -2.15 -18.75
N ALA A 279 0.20 -2.70 -18.77
CA ALA A 279 0.41 -4.15 -18.76
C ALA A 279 -0.14 -4.76 -17.46
N ASN A 280 0.22 -4.19 -16.30
CA ASN A 280 -0.30 -4.67 -15.03
C ASN A 280 -1.81 -4.45 -14.93
N LEU A 281 -2.31 -3.28 -15.32
CA LEU A 281 -3.74 -2.96 -15.26
C LEU A 281 -4.61 -3.91 -16.07
N VAL A 282 -4.19 -4.27 -17.30
CA VAL A 282 -4.90 -5.23 -18.15
C VAL A 282 -4.96 -6.60 -17.49
N ILE A 283 -3.85 -7.07 -16.91
CA ILE A 283 -3.80 -8.36 -16.20
C ILE A 283 -4.67 -8.29 -14.94
N THR A 284 -4.48 -7.28 -14.10
CA THR A 284 -5.24 -7.07 -12.86
C THR A 284 -6.76 -7.08 -13.13
N ILE A 285 -7.25 -6.32 -14.11
CA ILE A 285 -8.69 -6.25 -14.41
C ILE A 285 -9.17 -7.51 -15.14
N GLY A 286 -8.36 -8.09 -16.03
CA GLY A 286 -8.74 -9.23 -16.87
C GLY A 286 -8.76 -10.58 -16.16
N VAL A 287 -7.96 -10.79 -15.11
CA VAL A 287 -7.91 -12.07 -14.39
C VAL A 287 -9.24 -12.40 -13.72
N SER A 288 -9.90 -11.41 -13.11
CA SER A 288 -11.19 -11.60 -12.41
C SER A 288 -12.31 -12.16 -13.31
N PRO A 289 -12.66 -11.54 -14.46
CA PRO A 289 -13.72 -12.05 -15.33
C PRO A 289 -13.37 -13.41 -15.97
N VAL A 290 -12.10 -13.66 -16.28
CA VAL A 290 -11.65 -14.97 -16.80
C VAL A 290 -11.86 -16.07 -15.77
N LEU A 291 -11.48 -15.82 -14.50
CA LEU A 291 -11.72 -16.77 -13.42
C LEU A 291 -13.21 -16.97 -13.16
N ALA A 292 -14.03 -15.90 -13.19
CA ALA A 292 -15.47 -16.01 -13.04
C ALA A 292 -16.12 -16.90 -14.11
N LEU A 293 -15.71 -16.73 -15.37
CA LEU A 293 -16.18 -17.55 -16.49
C LEU A 293 -15.74 -19.00 -16.34
N LEU A 294 -14.47 -19.23 -16.01
CA LEU A 294 -13.92 -20.58 -15.84
C LEU A 294 -14.62 -21.32 -14.70
N ILE A 295 -14.69 -20.70 -13.52
CA ILE A 295 -15.32 -21.29 -12.33
C ILE A 295 -16.82 -21.49 -12.57
N GLY A 296 -17.51 -20.48 -13.09
CA GLY A 296 -18.95 -20.55 -13.33
C GLY A 296 -19.33 -21.64 -14.32
N THR A 297 -18.56 -21.83 -15.39
CA THR A 297 -18.84 -22.87 -16.39
C THR A 297 -18.56 -24.27 -15.85
N ILE A 298 -17.47 -24.47 -15.10
CA ILE A 298 -17.14 -25.77 -14.49
C ILE A 298 -18.18 -26.18 -13.44
N LEU A 299 -18.68 -25.24 -12.64
CA LEU A 299 -19.62 -25.54 -11.55
C LEU A 299 -21.08 -25.58 -12.00
N ARG A 300 -21.38 -25.28 -13.28
CA ARG A 300 -22.73 -25.34 -13.85
C ARG A 300 -23.12 -26.79 -14.15
N TYR A 301 -23.41 -27.53 -13.09
CA TYR A 301 -23.88 -28.92 -13.16
C TYR A 301 -25.41 -29.00 -12.98
N SER A 302 -26.06 -29.95 -13.65
CA SER A 302 -27.46 -30.33 -13.43
C SER A 302 -27.66 -31.82 -13.68
N GLU A 303 -28.39 -32.50 -12.78
CA GLU A 303 -28.75 -33.91 -12.89
C GLU A 303 -29.82 -34.16 -13.97
N ASN A 304 -30.76 -33.24 -14.13
CA ASN A 304 -31.95 -33.40 -14.98
C ASN A 304 -31.77 -32.85 -16.41
N GLY A 305 -30.52 -32.54 -16.82
CA GLY A 305 -30.17 -31.96 -18.12
C GLY A 305 -30.58 -30.49 -18.32
N THR A 306 -31.59 -30.00 -17.59
CA THR A 306 -31.97 -28.58 -17.53
C THR A 306 -31.38 -27.95 -16.28
N TYR A 307 -30.63 -26.85 -16.45
CA TYR A 307 -30.03 -26.15 -15.32
C TYR A 307 -31.09 -25.31 -14.59
N ASP A 308 -31.25 -25.58 -13.30
CA ASP A 308 -32.07 -24.79 -12.39
C ASP A 308 -31.25 -24.34 -11.18
N PHE A 309 -31.49 -23.13 -10.70
CA PHE A 309 -30.74 -22.53 -9.61
C PHE A 309 -31.07 -23.19 -8.27
N ALA A 310 -32.34 -23.60 -8.04
CA ALA A 310 -32.74 -24.21 -6.78
C ALA A 310 -32.05 -25.55 -6.52
N SER A 311 -31.91 -26.40 -7.54
CA SER A 311 -31.25 -27.71 -7.44
C SER A 311 -29.73 -27.64 -7.65
N ALA A 312 -29.15 -26.47 -7.90
CA ALA A 312 -27.73 -26.33 -8.18
C ALA A 312 -26.88 -26.66 -6.93
N TYR A 313 -26.22 -27.82 -6.94
CA TYR A 313 -25.46 -28.32 -5.79
C TYR A 313 -24.22 -27.47 -5.46
N HIS A 314 -23.56 -26.89 -6.46
CA HIS A 314 -22.26 -26.22 -6.31
C HIS A 314 -22.33 -24.72 -5.97
N ILE A 315 -23.51 -24.16 -5.68
CA ILE A 315 -23.64 -22.72 -5.36
C ILE A 315 -22.83 -22.31 -4.12
N PRO A 316 -22.87 -23.03 -2.97
CA PRO A 316 -22.02 -22.68 -1.83
C PRO A 316 -20.52 -22.71 -2.14
N THR A 317 -20.10 -23.64 -3.00
CA THR A 317 -18.70 -23.76 -3.47
C THR A 317 -18.31 -22.59 -4.37
N PHE A 318 -19.19 -22.19 -5.28
CA PHE A 318 -18.99 -21.02 -6.14
C PHE A 318 -18.81 -19.73 -5.31
N LEU A 319 -19.73 -19.50 -4.36
CA LEU A 319 -19.68 -18.33 -3.48
C LEU A 319 -18.38 -18.28 -2.66
N PHE A 320 -17.96 -19.42 -2.11
CA PHE A 320 -16.68 -19.52 -1.40
C PHE A 320 -15.48 -19.25 -2.32
N LEU A 321 -15.46 -19.83 -3.51
CA LEU A 321 -14.36 -19.65 -4.46
C LEU A 321 -14.28 -18.20 -4.96
N GLY A 322 -15.41 -17.49 -5.08
CA GLY A 322 -15.44 -16.04 -5.32
C GLY A 322 -14.74 -15.24 -4.22
N LEU A 323 -14.96 -15.60 -2.94
CA LEU A 323 -14.25 -15.00 -1.81
C LEU A 323 -12.75 -15.29 -1.85
N ILE A 324 -12.34 -16.52 -2.22
CA ILE A 324 -10.94 -16.88 -2.42
C ILE A 324 -10.31 -15.98 -3.48
N VAL A 325 -10.97 -15.82 -4.64
CA VAL A 325 -10.47 -14.99 -5.74
C VAL A 325 -10.34 -13.53 -5.30
N ALA A 326 -11.33 -12.99 -4.58
CA ALA A 326 -11.27 -11.63 -4.04
C ALA A 326 -10.11 -11.43 -3.06
N MET A 327 -9.92 -12.35 -2.11
CA MET A 327 -8.80 -12.32 -1.16
C MET A 327 -7.44 -12.44 -1.89
N PHE A 328 -7.31 -13.39 -2.81
CA PHE A 328 -6.09 -13.63 -3.58
C PHE A 328 -5.70 -12.41 -4.43
N LEU A 329 -6.65 -11.83 -5.16
CA LEU A 329 -6.40 -10.63 -5.96
C LEU A 329 -6.07 -9.42 -5.08
N GLY A 330 -6.76 -9.25 -3.94
CA GLY A 330 -6.44 -8.20 -2.97
C GLY A 330 -5.01 -8.30 -2.42
N LEU A 331 -4.60 -9.51 -2.01
CA LEU A 331 -3.25 -9.80 -1.52
C LEU A 331 -2.19 -9.57 -2.60
N THR A 332 -2.35 -10.19 -3.76
CA THR A 332 -1.35 -10.19 -4.82
C THR A 332 -1.10 -8.79 -5.39
N ASN A 333 -2.16 -7.99 -5.58
CA ASN A 333 -2.03 -6.64 -6.14
C ASN A 333 -1.46 -5.60 -5.16
N SER A 334 -1.29 -5.97 -3.88
CA SER A 334 -0.82 -5.07 -2.81
C SER A 334 0.48 -5.51 -2.14
N ALA A 335 0.90 -6.77 -2.32
CA ALA A 335 2.05 -7.37 -1.65
C ALA A 335 3.42 -6.75 -2.02
N ASP A 336 3.58 -6.16 -3.20
CA ASP A 336 4.83 -5.55 -3.66
C ASP A 336 4.76 -4.00 -3.78
N ASP A 337 3.56 -3.44 -3.58
CA ASP A 337 3.25 -2.05 -3.92
C ASP A 337 3.97 -1.03 -3.00
N ILE A 338 4.25 -1.36 -1.72
CA ILE A 338 5.03 -0.50 -0.81
C ILE A 338 6.53 -0.61 -1.07
N ILE A 339 7.01 -1.82 -1.43
CA ILE A 339 8.41 -2.06 -1.77
C ILE A 339 8.82 -1.15 -2.93
N ARG A 340 7.98 -1.07 -3.96
CA ARG A 340 8.18 -0.18 -5.13
C ARG A 340 8.17 1.31 -4.75
N ASP A 341 7.29 1.73 -3.85
CA ASP A 341 7.15 3.13 -3.45
C ASP A 341 8.22 3.57 -2.41
N ARG A 342 8.98 2.62 -1.84
CA ARG A 342 9.89 2.85 -0.72
C ARG A 342 10.91 3.97 -0.95
N PRO A 343 11.57 4.10 -2.11
CA PRO A 343 12.51 5.20 -2.36
C PRO A 343 11.82 6.57 -2.34
N VAL A 344 10.62 6.67 -2.93
CA VAL A 344 9.81 7.90 -2.96
C VAL A 344 9.36 8.27 -1.54
N LEU A 345 8.92 7.29 -0.74
CA LEU A 345 8.53 7.50 0.66
C LEU A 345 9.68 8.03 1.52
N GLN A 346 10.90 7.50 1.34
CA GLN A 346 12.08 7.96 2.07
C GLN A 346 12.44 9.40 1.70
N ARG A 347 12.28 9.79 0.44
CA ARG A 347 12.44 11.18 -0.02
C ARG A 347 11.39 12.09 0.62
N GLU A 348 10.12 11.70 0.61
CA GLU A 348 9.01 12.54 1.10
C GLU A 348 9.00 12.70 2.62
N ARG A 349 9.54 11.70 3.34
CA ARG A 349 9.77 11.79 4.79
C ARG A 349 10.59 13.02 5.17
N ASN A 350 11.58 13.41 4.35
CA ASN A 350 12.42 14.57 4.63
C ASN A 350 11.63 15.90 4.61
N ILE A 351 10.44 15.90 3.99
CA ILE A 351 9.55 17.05 3.84
C ILE A 351 8.42 17.03 4.90
N LYS A 352 8.42 16.04 5.81
CA LYS A 352 7.41 15.83 6.87
C LYS A 352 5.98 15.62 6.34
N VAL A 353 5.82 14.99 5.17
CA VAL A 353 4.51 14.54 4.70
C VAL A 353 3.93 13.51 5.68
N ARG A 354 2.65 13.62 6.02
CA ARG A 354 2.02 12.66 6.94
C ARG A 354 1.92 11.29 6.28
N LEU A 355 2.46 10.28 6.94
CA LEU A 355 2.42 8.90 6.48
C LEU A 355 0.98 8.35 6.33
N SER A 356 0.04 8.87 7.12
CA SER A 356 -1.38 8.50 7.00
C SER A 356 -1.97 8.85 5.64
N TYR A 357 -1.53 9.95 5.01
CA TYR A 357 -1.98 10.32 3.66
C TYR A 357 -1.58 9.27 2.64
N TYR A 358 -0.36 8.77 2.74
CA TYR A 358 0.09 7.67 1.89
C TYR A 358 -0.76 6.42 2.10
N VAL A 359 -0.86 5.91 3.34
CA VAL A 359 -1.60 4.67 3.63
C VAL A 359 -3.05 4.77 3.15
N ILE A 360 -3.78 5.83 3.53
CA ILE A 360 -5.18 6.02 3.12
C ILE A 360 -5.30 6.14 1.60
N SER A 361 -4.43 6.93 0.97
CA SER A 361 -4.50 7.11 -0.49
C SER A 361 -4.23 5.81 -1.26
N LYS A 362 -3.32 4.98 -0.74
CA LYS A 362 -2.94 3.69 -1.31
C LYS A 362 -4.09 2.69 -1.16
N THR A 363 -4.67 2.60 0.04
CA THR A 363 -5.84 1.77 0.32
C THR A 363 -7.03 2.15 -0.56
N ILE A 364 -7.33 3.45 -0.73
CA ILE A 364 -8.41 3.92 -1.62
C ILE A 364 -8.12 3.55 -3.08
N THR A 365 -6.89 3.76 -3.54
CA THR A 365 -6.51 3.47 -4.93
C THR A 365 -6.65 1.99 -5.23
N LEU A 366 -6.09 1.12 -4.38
CA LEU A 366 -6.20 -0.34 -4.54
C LEU A 366 -7.64 -0.83 -4.39
N GLY A 367 -8.38 -0.25 -3.43
CA GLY A 367 -9.80 -0.54 -3.24
C GLY A 367 -10.66 -0.23 -4.46
N PHE A 368 -10.39 0.88 -5.17
CA PHE A 368 -11.13 1.20 -6.39
C PHE A 368 -10.96 0.11 -7.47
N PHE A 369 -9.74 -0.37 -7.70
CA PHE A 369 -9.50 -1.46 -8.67
C PHE A 369 -10.05 -2.80 -8.18
N ALA A 370 -9.95 -3.08 -6.88
CA ALA A 370 -10.55 -4.26 -6.27
C ALA A 370 -12.08 -4.27 -6.42
N LEU A 371 -12.75 -3.11 -6.28
CA LEU A 371 -14.19 -2.99 -6.49
C LEU A 371 -14.57 -3.33 -7.94
N ILE A 372 -13.82 -2.81 -8.92
CA ILE A 372 -14.04 -3.15 -10.34
C ILE A 372 -13.88 -4.65 -10.57
N GLN A 373 -12.82 -5.26 -10.03
CA GLN A 373 -12.62 -6.71 -10.12
C GLN A 373 -13.78 -7.49 -9.50
N CYS A 374 -14.29 -7.05 -8.35
CA CYS A 374 -15.39 -7.73 -7.67
C CYS A 374 -16.70 -7.64 -8.46
N VAL A 375 -17.03 -6.44 -8.95
CA VAL A 375 -18.19 -6.18 -9.80
C VAL A 375 -18.14 -7.05 -11.07
N LEU A 376 -16.98 -7.13 -11.74
CA LEU A 376 -16.81 -7.95 -12.95
C LEU A 376 -16.96 -9.46 -12.65
N PHE A 377 -16.40 -9.92 -11.53
CA PHE A 377 -16.51 -11.32 -11.13
C PHE A 377 -17.97 -11.72 -10.92
N VAL A 378 -18.68 -10.96 -10.08
CA VAL A 378 -20.08 -11.23 -9.72
C VAL A 378 -20.98 -11.06 -10.93
N LEU A 379 -20.73 -10.07 -11.79
CA LEU A 379 -21.52 -9.88 -13.02
C LEU A 379 -21.48 -11.12 -13.92
N ILE A 380 -20.29 -11.67 -14.18
CA ILE A 380 -20.13 -12.84 -15.05
C ILE A 380 -20.58 -14.11 -14.34
N GLY A 381 -20.18 -14.30 -13.08
CA GLY A 381 -20.54 -15.47 -12.29
C GLY A 381 -22.04 -15.62 -12.10
N ASN A 382 -22.73 -14.55 -11.68
CA ASN A 382 -24.18 -14.56 -11.49
C ASN A 382 -24.92 -14.71 -12.83
N PHE A 383 -24.35 -14.22 -13.94
CA PHE A 383 -24.90 -14.47 -15.28
C PHE A 383 -24.81 -15.95 -15.67
N VAL A 384 -23.67 -16.61 -15.42
CA VAL A 384 -23.46 -18.02 -15.79
C VAL A 384 -24.30 -18.98 -14.93
N LEU A 385 -24.36 -18.73 -13.62
CA LEU A 385 -25.09 -19.55 -12.63
C LEU A 385 -26.53 -19.07 -12.36
N GLN A 386 -26.99 -18.06 -13.10
CA GLN A 386 -28.35 -17.52 -13.01
C GLN A 386 -28.77 -17.05 -11.60
N ILE A 387 -27.82 -16.56 -10.79
CA ILE A 387 -28.10 -16.00 -9.45
C ILE A 387 -28.78 -14.64 -9.60
N ARG A 388 -30.01 -14.50 -9.11
CA ARG A 388 -30.84 -13.29 -9.31
C ARG A 388 -31.02 -12.47 -8.06
N GLY A 389 -30.97 -11.14 -8.23
CA GLY A 389 -31.26 -10.18 -7.16
C GLY A 389 -30.17 -10.01 -6.09
N MET A 390 -29.11 -10.82 -6.13
CA MET A 390 -28.02 -10.83 -5.14
C MET A 390 -26.78 -10.00 -5.53
N PHE A 391 -26.73 -9.50 -6.77
CA PHE A 391 -25.54 -8.85 -7.37
C PHE A 391 -24.84 -7.82 -6.46
N TRP A 392 -25.58 -6.87 -5.88
CA TRP A 392 -24.98 -5.81 -5.05
C TRP A 392 -24.50 -6.32 -3.69
N ILE A 393 -25.19 -7.32 -3.14
CA ILE A 393 -24.85 -7.91 -1.83
C ILE A 393 -23.59 -8.76 -2.00
N ASP A 394 -23.58 -9.65 -2.99
CA ASP A 394 -22.42 -10.48 -3.33
C ASP A 394 -21.21 -9.60 -3.60
N SER A 395 -21.37 -8.55 -4.43
CA SER A 395 -20.30 -7.61 -4.75
C SER A 395 -19.77 -6.87 -3.51
N ALA A 396 -20.64 -6.50 -2.57
CA ALA A 396 -20.24 -5.81 -1.34
C ALA A 396 -19.44 -6.73 -0.41
N ILE A 397 -19.90 -7.96 -0.17
CA ILE A 397 -19.20 -8.94 0.69
C ILE A 397 -17.86 -9.33 0.05
N MET A 398 -17.84 -9.57 -1.27
CA MET A 398 -16.59 -9.81 -1.99
C MET A 398 -15.64 -8.63 -1.91
N PHE A 399 -16.15 -7.39 -2.00
CA PHE A 399 -15.33 -6.19 -1.90
C PHE A 399 -14.73 -6.01 -0.50
N VAL A 400 -15.49 -6.21 0.57
CA VAL A 400 -14.97 -6.18 1.96
C VAL A 400 -13.88 -7.24 2.14
N THR A 401 -14.08 -8.43 1.58
CA THR A 401 -13.08 -9.50 1.59
C THR A 401 -11.81 -9.11 0.83
N ALA A 402 -11.95 -8.52 -0.36
CA ALA A 402 -10.83 -8.00 -1.13
C ALA A 402 -10.08 -6.90 -0.38
N MET A 403 -10.78 -6.02 0.35
CA MET A 403 -10.18 -4.98 1.19
C MET A 403 -9.38 -5.56 2.36
N SER A 404 -9.86 -6.66 2.96
CA SER A 404 -9.07 -7.43 3.93
C SER A 404 -7.78 -7.98 3.30
N GLY A 405 -7.87 -8.51 2.07
CA GLY A 405 -6.70 -8.95 1.31
C GLY A 405 -5.73 -7.80 1.00
N VAL A 406 -6.23 -6.64 0.62
CA VAL A 406 -5.41 -5.43 0.38
C VAL A 406 -4.71 -4.97 1.65
N ALA A 407 -5.40 -4.92 2.79
CA ALA A 407 -4.79 -4.53 4.06
C ALA A 407 -3.68 -5.49 4.48
N LEU A 408 -3.93 -6.79 4.36
CA LEU A 408 -2.96 -7.83 4.70
C LEU A 408 -1.75 -7.82 3.74
N GLY A 409 -1.99 -7.64 2.44
CA GLY A 409 -0.92 -7.56 1.44
C GLY A 409 -0.06 -6.31 1.63
N LEU A 410 -0.64 -5.16 1.99
CA LEU A 410 0.14 -3.97 2.35
C LEU A 410 1.02 -4.21 3.61
N VAL A 411 0.51 -4.93 4.62
CA VAL A 411 1.32 -5.32 5.79
C VAL A 411 2.50 -6.18 5.35
N ILE A 412 2.27 -7.21 4.52
CA ILE A 412 3.34 -8.06 3.96
C ILE A 412 4.36 -7.21 3.19
N SER A 413 3.88 -6.29 2.34
CA SER A 413 4.72 -5.40 1.55
C SER A 413 5.61 -4.50 2.40
N SER A 414 5.15 -4.12 3.60
CA SER A 414 5.96 -3.34 4.55
C SER A 414 7.02 -4.16 5.28
N LEU A 415 6.79 -5.46 5.50
CA LEU A 415 7.69 -6.34 6.24
C LEU A 415 8.84 -6.87 5.38
N VAL A 416 8.61 -6.99 4.07
CA VAL A 416 9.54 -7.60 3.14
C VAL A 416 10.34 -6.55 2.38
N ALA A 417 11.59 -6.86 2.04
CA ALA A 417 12.46 -5.96 1.25
C ALA A 417 12.45 -6.28 -0.25
N ASP A 418 12.15 -7.52 -0.63
CA ASP A 418 12.24 -8.03 -2.00
C ASP A 418 10.86 -8.45 -2.57
N PRO A 419 10.50 -8.03 -3.79
CA PRO A 419 9.21 -8.37 -4.39
C PRO A 419 8.95 -9.87 -4.56
N LYS A 420 9.99 -10.68 -4.87
CA LYS A 420 9.82 -12.13 -5.05
C LYS A 420 9.48 -12.81 -3.73
N THR A 421 10.14 -12.36 -2.66
CA THR A 421 9.85 -12.83 -1.30
C THR A 421 8.42 -12.51 -0.89
N ALA A 422 7.91 -11.32 -1.24
CA ALA A 422 6.52 -10.95 -0.98
C ALA A 422 5.53 -11.86 -1.71
N ALA A 423 5.79 -12.19 -2.98
CA ALA A 423 4.98 -13.13 -3.75
C ALA A 423 4.96 -14.55 -3.14
N ASN A 424 6.09 -15.03 -2.62
CA ASN A 424 6.18 -16.35 -1.97
C ASN A 424 5.42 -16.42 -0.64
N ILE A 425 5.19 -15.29 0.03
CA ILE A 425 4.40 -15.23 1.27
C ILE A 425 2.89 -15.28 0.98
N VAL A 426 2.44 -14.87 -0.21
CA VAL A 426 1.00 -14.85 -0.55
C VAL A 426 0.34 -16.23 -0.38
N PRO A 427 0.88 -17.36 -0.91
CA PRO A 427 0.31 -18.68 -0.67
C PRO A 427 0.34 -19.11 0.80
N LEU A 428 1.40 -18.76 1.53
CA LEU A 428 1.53 -19.07 2.97
C LEU A 428 0.42 -18.43 3.80
N VAL A 429 -0.05 -17.25 3.38
CA VAL A 429 -1.16 -16.55 4.01
C VAL A 429 -2.52 -17.03 3.49
N LEU A 430 -2.63 -17.31 2.19
CA LEU A 430 -3.88 -17.70 1.55
C LEU A 430 -4.32 -19.13 1.92
N ILE A 431 -3.41 -20.09 2.00
CA ILE A 431 -3.75 -21.51 2.28
C ILE A 431 -4.46 -21.66 3.64
N PRO A 432 -3.96 -21.09 4.76
CA PRO A 432 -4.68 -21.10 6.03
C PRO A 432 -6.07 -20.46 5.93
N GLN A 433 -6.21 -19.37 5.17
CA GLN A 433 -7.50 -18.70 4.98
C GLN A 433 -8.52 -19.59 4.24
N ILE A 434 -8.06 -20.39 3.27
CA ILE A 434 -8.90 -21.36 2.55
C ILE A 434 -9.30 -22.53 3.46
N ILE A 435 -8.33 -23.14 4.16
CA ILE A 435 -8.57 -24.34 4.98
C ILE A 435 -9.46 -24.02 6.17
N MET A 436 -9.21 -22.89 6.83
CA MET A 436 -9.90 -22.51 8.08
C MET A 436 -11.18 -21.71 7.86
N GLY A 437 -11.57 -21.47 6.60
CA GLY A 437 -12.79 -20.73 6.23
C GLY A 437 -14.10 -21.51 6.43
N GLY A 438 -14.05 -22.82 6.68
CA GLY A 438 -15.23 -23.64 7.01
C GLY A 438 -16.01 -24.21 5.82
N ALA A 439 -15.65 -23.83 4.59
CA ALA A 439 -16.26 -24.36 3.36
C ALA A 439 -15.61 -25.66 2.86
N LEU A 440 -14.28 -25.71 2.84
CA LEU A 440 -13.51 -26.87 2.34
C LEU A 440 -13.50 -28.01 3.36
N ILE A 441 -13.28 -27.68 4.63
CA ILE A 441 -13.31 -28.60 5.76
C ILE A 441 -14.38 -28.08 6.70
N LYS A 442 -15.40 -28.89 6.98
CA LYS A 442 -16.41 -28.55 7.98
C LYS A 442 -15.76 -28.52 9.36
N TYR A 443 -16.14 -27.56 10.20
CA TYR A 443 -15.56 -27.45 11.55
C TYR A 443 -15.79 -28.69 12.43
N GLU A 444 -16.85 -29.45 12.17
CA GLU A 444 -17.13 -30.72 12.86
C GLU A 444 -16.08 -31.80 12.55
N ASP A 445 -15.49 -31.76 11.35
CA ASP A 445 -14.54 -32.75 10.84
C ASP A 445 -13.07 -32.32 11.06
N MET A 446 -12.83 -31.14 11.64
CA MET A 446 -11.49 -30.62 11.85
C MET A 446 -10.80 -31.29 13.05
N ASN A 447 -9.50 -31.57 12.92
CA ASN A 447 -8.74 -32.24 13.99
C ASN A 447 -8.70 -31.38 15.27
N ARG A 448 -9.42 -31.83 16.30
CA ARG A 448 -9.49 -31.17 17.61
C ARG A 448 -8.26 -31.39 18.49
N ASN A 449 -7.36 -32.31 18.11
CA ASN A 449 -6.17 -32.71 18.87
C ASN A 449 -4.86 -32.01 18.41
N LEU A 450 -4.94 -30.88 17.72
CA LEU A 450 -3.75 -30.08 17.42
C LEU A 450 -3.26 -29.41 18.72
N GLY A 451 -2.38 -30.08 19.46
CA GLY A 451 -1.88 -29.64 20.77
C GLY A 451 -1.30 -28.22 20.79
N LEU A 452 -0.84 -27.71 19.65
CA LEU A 452 -0.37 -26.33 19.47
C LEU A 452 -1.54 -25.33 19.44
N LEU A 453 -2.64 -25.67 18.75
CA LEU A 453 -3.88 -24.86 18.75
C LEU A 453 -4.59 -24.92 20.10
N TYR A 454 -4.56 -26.09 20.77
CA TYR A 454 -5.10 -26.28 22.12
C TYR A 454 -4.34 -25.43 23.17
N SER A 455 -3.00 -25.38 23.07
CA SER A 455 -2.18 -24.52 23.94
C SER A 455 -2.40 -23.03 23.67
N PHE A 456 -2.56 -22.64 22.40
CA PHE A 456 -2.81 -21.24 22.00
C PHE A 456 -4.20 -20.76 22.42
N SER A 457 -5.23 -21.61 22.34
CA SER A 457 -6.57 -21.28 22.84
C SER A 457 -6.60 -21.17 24.36
N HIS A 458 -5.88 -22.05 25.07
CA HIS A 458 -5.83 -22.07 26.52
C HIS A 458 -5.04 -20.88 27.12
N TRP A 459 -4.10 -20.31 26.36
CA TRP A 459 -3.39 -19.08 26.72
C TRP A 459 -4.28 -17.83 26.74
N PHE A 460 -5.33 -17.79 25.91
CA PHE A 460 -6.32 -16.71 25.89
C PHE A 460 -7.56 -16.98 26.75
N SER A 461 -7.85 -18.24 27.08
CA SER A 461 -8.92 -18.63 27.99
C SER A 461 -8.37 -18.98 29.37
N GLU A 462 -7.96 -17.99 30.15
CA GLU A 462 -7.85 -18.18 31.60
C GLU A 462 -9.26 -18.45 32.14
N HIS A 463 -9.62 -19.71 32.40
CA HIS A 463 -10.49 -20.19 33.48
C HIS A 463 -10.36 -21.73 33.54
N PRO A 464 -9.57 -22.28 34.47
CA PRO A 464 -9.41 -23.72 34.65
C PRO A 464 -10.56 -24.22 35.51
N ASN A 465 -11.65 -24.67 34.89
CA ASN A 465 -12.58 -25.63 35.50
C ASN A 465 -13.64 -26.04 34.48
N SER A 466 -13.44 -27.17 33.80
CA SER A 466 -14.52 -28.16 33.57
C SER A 466 -14.12 -29.25 32.57
N GLU A 467 -13.47 -30.31 33.06
CA GLU A 467 -13.43 -31.60 32.35
C GLU A 467 -14.85 -32.21 32.15
N LYS A 468 -15.89 -31.66 32.81
CA LYS A 468 -17.30 -32.06 32.66
C LYS A 468 -18.02 -31.43 31.44
N THR A 469 -17.45 -30.45 30.73
CA THR A 469 -18.11 -29.77 29.59
C THR A 469 -17.93 -30.51 28.26
N ARG A 470 -17.18 -31.62 28.26
CA ARG A 470 -16.83 -32.42 27.08
C ARG A 470 -18.01 -33.06 26.33
N LYS A 471 -19.21 -33.12 26.91
CA LYS A 471 -20.39 -33.73 26.27
C LYS A 471 -21.38 -32.73 25.66
N THR A 472 -21.11 -31.42 25.74
CA THR A 472 -22.10 -30.38 25.40
C THR A 472 -21.54 -29.26 24.51
N GLU A 473 -20.45 -29.50 23.79
CA GLU A 473 -19.99 -28.58 22.74
C GLU A 473 -20.75 -28.84 21.44
N SER A 474 -21.35 -27.80 20.86
CA SER A 474 -22.06 -27.92 19.57
C SER A 474 -21.07 -28.35 18.48
N LYS A 475 -21.50 -29.27 17.61
CA LYS A 475 -20.68 -29.74 16.48
C LYS A 475 -20.31 -28.61 15.50
N LEU A 476 -21.12 -27.55 15.47
CA LEU A 476 -20.95 -26.39 14.58
C LEU A 476 -20.34 -25.17 15.29
N GLN A 477 -19.85 -25.30 16.53
CA GLN A 477 -19.06 -24.24 17.16
C GLN A 477 -17.74 -24.05 16.42
N VAL A 478 -17.40 -22.79 16.16
CA VAL A 478 -16.18 -22.46 15.41
C VAL A 478 -14.98 -22.41 16.35
N PRO A 479 -13.88 -23.13 16.04
CA PRO A 479 -12.66 -23.11 16.83
C PRO A 479 -12.07 -21.70 16.95
N LEU A 480 -11.44 -21.40 18.10
CA LEU A 480 -10.91 -20.08 18.42
C LEU A 480 -9.95 -19.56 17.34
N VAL A 481 -9.07 -20.41 16.81
CA VAL A 481 -8.07 -19.99 15.82
C VAL A 481 -8.72 -19.59 14.49
N CYS A 482 -9.86 -20.18 14.15
CA CYS A 482 -10.66 -19.80 12.97
C CYS A 482 -11.36 -18.45 13.13
N GLN A 483 -11.44 -17.87 14.34
CA GLN A 483 -12.02 -16.54 14.56
C GLN A 483 -11.12 -15.41 14.03
N PHE A 484 -9.82 -15.65 13.84
CA PHE A 484 -8.89 -14.68 13.26
C PHE A 484 -8.86 -14.70 11.72
N ILE A 485 -9.62 -15.60 11.10
CA ILE A 485 -9.61 -15.83 9.65
C ILE A 485 -10.70 -14.99 9.01
N ALA A 486 -10.32 -14.00 8.19
CA ALA A 486 -11.27 -13.13 7.51
C ALA A 486 -12.22 -13.91 6.60
N MET A 487 -11.69 -14.91 5.88
CA MET A 487 -12.47 -15.79 5.00
C MET A 487 -13.63 -16.51 5.71
N ARG A 488 -13.48 -16.82 7.01
CA ARG A 488 -14.54 -17.47 7.80
C ARG A 488 -15.74 -16.55 7.97
N TRP A 489 -15.50 -15.29 8.32
CA TRP A 489 -16.56 -14.29 8.51
C TRP A 489 -17.21 -13.94 7.17
N SER A 490 -16.41 -13.71 6.13
CA SER A 490 -16.93 -13.44 4.78
C SER A 490 -17.79 -14.57 4.22
N TYR A 491 -17.41 -15.83 4.47
CA TYR A 491 -18.16 -16.99 3.96
C TYR A 491 -19.47 -17.21 4.72
N GLU A 492 -19.44 -17.05 6.05
CA GLU A 492 -20.63 -17.06 6.88
C GLU A 492 -21.62 -15.97 6.44
N GLU A 493 -21.13 -14.74 6.29
CA GLU A 493 -21.90 -13.58 5.80
C GLU A 493 -22.49 -13.85 4.40
N MET A 494 -21.72 -14.41 3.47
CA MET A 494 -22.16 -14.70 2.10
C MET A 494 -23.27 -15.75 2.04
N ILE A 495 -23.15 -16.86 2.78
CA ILE A 495 -24.16 -17.92 2.79
C ILE A 495 -25.44 -17.46 3.49
N VAL A 496 -25.31 -16.77 4.63
CA VAL A 496 -26.46 -16.19 5.34
C VAL A 496 -27.16 -15.14 4.48
N ALA A 497 -26.41 -14.29 3.78
CA ALA A 497 -26.97 -13.31 2.86
C ALA A 497 -27.71 -13.97 1.69
N GLN A 498 -27.14 -15.01 1.09
CA GLN A 498 -27.79 -15.76 0.01
C GLN A 498 -29.11 -16.41 0.47
N ALA A 499 -29.17 -16.89 1.71
CA ALA A 499 -30.37 -17.50 2.28
C ALA A 499 -31.45 -16.48 2.64
N THR A 500 -31.09 -15.36 3.27
CA THR A 500 -32.04 -14.45 3.93
C THR A 500 -32.32 -13.17 3.12
N LEU A 501 -31.33 -12.65 2.40
CA LEU A 501 -31.43 -11.37 1.72
C LEU A 501 -31.85 -11.48 0.24
N ASN A 502 -32.14 -12.69 -0.24
CA ASN A 502 -32.67 -12.87 -1.59
C ASN A 502 -34.06 -12.20 -1.73
N PRO A 503 -34.47 -11.79 -2.94
CA PRO A 503 -35.72 -11.06 -3.16
C PRO A 503 -37.00 -11.73 -2.65
N LEU A 504 -37.04 -13.07 -2.57
CA LEU A 504 -38.21 -13.81 -2.12
C LEU A 504 -38.23 -13.89 -0.58
N THR A 505 -37.19 -14.47 0.01
CA THR A 505 -37.07 -14.66 1.47
C THR A 505 -37.13 -13.33 2.21
N LYS A 506 -36.45 -12.29 1.71
CA LYS A 506 -36.54 -10.95 2.31
C LYS A 506 -37.96 -10.40 2.41
N ARG A 507 -38.84 -10.75 1.46
CA ARG A 507 -40.26 -10.35 1.50
C ARG A 507 -41.08 -11.24 2.41
N GLN A 508 -40.80 -12.54 2.42
CA GLN A 508 -41.41 -13.50 3.35
C GLN A 508 -41.11 -13.12 4.80
N ASP A 509 -39.83 -12.90 5.14
CA ASP A 509 -39.38 -12.48 6.46
C ASP A 509 -40.01 -11.15 6.87
N ARG A 510 -40.03 -10.16 5.96
CA ARG A 510 -40.65 -8.87 6.25
C ARG A 510 -42.16 -8.98 6.50
N ALA A 511 -42.87 -9.79 5.71
CA ALA A 511 -44.28 -10.04 5.94
C ALA A 511 -44.50 -10.76 7.28
N HIS A 512 -43.67 -11.74 7.59
CA HIS A 512 -43.71 -12.50 8.85
C HIS A 512 -43.44 -11.61 10.07
N ASP A 513 -42.43 -10.76 10.02
CA ASP A 513 -42.08 -9.81 11.10
C ASP A 513 -43.20 -8.81 11.36
N GLU A 514 -43.83 -8.27 10.29
CA GLU A 514 -44.97 -7.36 10.43
C GLU A 514 -46.20 -8.09 11.00
N ILE A 515 -46.45 -9.33 10.61
CA ILE A 515 -47.47 -10.19 11.23
C ILE A 515 -47.20 -10.36 12.72
N GLN A 516 -45.97 -10.71 13.12
CA GLN A 516 -45.63 -10.90 14.54
C GLN A 516 -45.77 -9.61 15.36
N LYS A 517 -45.48 -8.44 14.78
CA LYS A 517 -45.66 -7.14 15.44
C LYS A 517 -47.12 -6.73 15.57
N LEU A 518 -47.94 -7.01 14.56
CA LEU A 518 -49.33 -6.58 14.48
C LEU A 518 -50.30 -7.56 15.15
N ALA A 519 -50.06 -8.86 15.08
CA ALA A 519 -50.90 -9.90 15.66
C ALA A 519 -51.28 -9.65 17.14
N PRO A 520 -50.35 -9.28 18.04
CA PRO A 520 -50.69 -9.00 19.45
C PRO A 520 -51.40 -7.64 19.67
N LYS A 521 -51.48 -6.76 18.65
CA LYS A 521 -52.02 -5.39 18.77
C LYS A 521 -53.18 -5.10 17.80
N ALA A 522 -53.76 -6.13 17.19
CA ALA A 522 -54.78 -6.00 16.15
C ALA A 522 -56.19 -5.75 16.73
N ASP A 523 -56.37 -4.61 17.38
CA ASP A 523 -57.64 -4.25 18.03
C ASP A 523 -58.59 -3.50 17.09
N THR A 524 -58.06 -2.72 16.13
CA THR A 524 -58.88 -1.97 15.17
C THR A 524 -59.27 -2.81 13.94
N PRO A 525 -60.45 -2.54 13.32
CA PRO A 525 -60.86 -3.22 12.08
C PRO A 525 -59.85 -3.04 10.94
N GLN A 526 -59.16 -1.90 10.88
CA GLN A 526 -58.13 -1.62 9.88
C GLN A 526 -56.88 -2.49 10.10
N GLN A 527 -56.41 -2.62 11.35
CA GLN A 527 -55.27 -3.48 11.69
C GLN A 527 -55.56 -4.95 11.42
N ARG A 528 -56.76 -5.46 11.77
CA ARG A 528 -57.16 -6.85 11.48
C ARG A 528 -57.20 -7.13 9.98
N ALA A 529 -57.75 -6.19 9.21
CA ALA A 529 -57.80 -6.34 7.77
C ALA A 529 -56.39 -6.29 7.15
N HIS A 530 -55.49 -5.46 7.66
CA HIS A 530 -54.08 -5.46 7.21
C HIS A 530 -53.33 -6.74 7.61
N LEU A 531 -53.60 -7.30 8.80
CA LEU A 531 -53.07 -8.60 9.22
C LEU A 531 -53.52 -9.72 8.29
N ASN A 532 -54.80 -9.71 7.87
CA ASN A 532 -55.32 -10.65 6.87
C ASN A 532 -54.61 -10.46 5.52
N ASP A 533 -54.45 -9.21 5.06
CA ASP A 533 -53.72 -8.89 3.83
C ASP A 533 -52.27 -9.44 3.88
N LEU A 534 -51.58 -9.29 5.01
CA LEU A 534 -50.21 -9.81 5.20
C LEU A 534 -50.15 -11.34 5.21
N THR A 535 -51.13 -11.99 5.86
CA THR A 535 -51.22 -13.47 5.90
C THR A 535 -51.46 -14.04 4.51
N ASP A 536 -52.35 -13.41 3.74
CA ASP A 536 -52.63 -13.74 2.35
C ASP A 536 -51.42 -13.52 1.45
N VAL A 537 -50.69 -12.42 1.64
CA VAL A 537 -49.42 -12.14 0.96
C VAL A 537 -48.39 -13.23 1.25
N LEU A 538 -48.24 -13.63 2.51
CA LEU A 538 -47.27 -14.67 2.88
C LEU A 538 -47.61 -16.01 2.21
N ALA A 539 -48.89 -16.39 2.22
CA ALA A 539 -49.36 -17.60 1.54
C ALA A 539 -49.12 -17.53 0.02
N LEU A 540 -49.34 -16.38 -0.61
CA LEU A 540 -49.02 -16.16 -2.02
C LEU A 540 -47.52 -16.30 -2.29
N LEU A 541 -46.67 -15.67 -1.46
CA LEU A 541 -45.21 -15.70 -1.64
C LEU A 541 -44.64 -17.12 -1.53
N SER A 542 -45.16 -17.95 -0.62
CA SER A 542 -44.72 -19.34 -0.44
C SER A 542 -45.10 -20.29 -1.59
N GLY A 543 -46.05 -19.90 -2.44
CA GLY A 543 -46.51 -20.69 -3.59
C GLY A 543 -46.50 -19.90 -4.90
N LEU A 544 -45.66 -18.86 -5.01
CA LEU A 544 -45.69 -17.95 -6.14
C LEU A 544 -45.15 -18.61 -7.40
N GLU A 545 -45.97 -18.67 -8.44
CA GLU A 545 -45.63 -19.18 -9.76
C GLU A 545 -45.80 -18.10 -10.83
N GLY A 546 -45.15 -18.30 -11.97
CA GLY A 546 -45.36 -17.43 -13.12
C GLY A 546 -44.94 -18.06 -14.44
N PRO A 547 -45.43 -17.54 -15.58
CA PRO A 547 -45.06 -18.02 -16.91
C PRO A 547 -43.64 -17.63 -17.32
N SER A 548 -43.07 -16.59 -16.71
CA SER A 548 -41.66 -16.24 -16.91
C SER A 548 -41.03 -15.60 -15.67
N ALA A 549 -39.72 -15.74 -15.59
CA ALA A 549 -38.81 -14.97 -14.73
C ALA A 549 -39.24 -13.51 -14.46
N ARG A 550 -39.53 -12.76 -15.53
CA ARG A 550 -39.84 -11.32 -15.45
C ARG A 550 -41.20 -11.06 -14.82
N GLU A 551 -42.12 -12.01 -14.94
CA GLU A 551 -43.45 -11.89 -14.34
C GLU A 551 -43.44 -12.20 -12.85
N VAL A 552 -42.68 -13.21 -12.42
CA VAL A 552 -42.42 -13.46 -11.01
C VAL A 552 -41.82 -12.20 -10.34
N ASP A 553 -40.85 -11.54 -10.98
CA ASP A 553 -40.29 -10.28 -10.49
C ASP A 553 -41.32 -9.15 -10.40
N ARG A 554 -42.25 -9.10 -11.35
CA ARG A 554 -43.35 -8.12 -11.37
C ARG A 554 -44.31 -8.39 -10.22
N TYR A 555 -44.64 -9.65 -9.95
CA TYR A 555 -45.48 -10.06 -8.83
C TYR A 555 -44.83 -9.72 -7.48
N LEU A 556 -43.54 -10.03 -7.30
CA LEU A 556 -42.81 -9.67 -6.09
C LEU A 556 -42.84 -8.15 -5.81
N LYS A 557 -42.67 -7.31 -6.85
CA LYS A 557 -42.76 -5.85 -6.72
C LYS A 557 -44.16 -5.34 -6.36
N ARG A 558 -45.23 -6.03 -6.78
CA ARG A 558 -46.61 -5.66 -6.45
C ARG A 558 -46.97 -5.92 -4.98
N VAL A 559 -46.25 -6.84 -4.33
CA VAL A 559 -46.45 -7.17 -2.93
C VAL A 559 -45.83 -6.13 -1.99
N ASP A 560 -44.76 -5.43 -2.40
CA ASP A 560 -44.07 -4.41 -1.60
C ASP A 560 -44.98 -3.30 -1.00
N PRO A 561 -45.92 -2.67 -1.74
CA PRO A 561 -46.83 -1.68 -1.17
C PRO A 561 -47.86 -2.28 -0.21
N VAL A 562 -48.22 -3.56 -0.37
CA VAL A 562 -49.13 -4.27 0.53
C VAL A 562 -48.44 -4.56 1.86
N ILE A 563 -47.20 -5.07 1.83
CA ILE A 563 -46.38 -5.27 3.04
C ILE A 563 -46.16 -3.95 3.79
N ALA A 564 -46.00 -2.84 3.06
CA ALA A 564 -45.83 -1.52 3.66
C ALA A 564 -47.13 -0.89 4.20
N GLY A 565 -48.26 -1.58 4.12
CA GLY A 565 -49.58 -1.07 4.58
C GLY A 565 -50.14 0.06 3.72
N LYS A 566 -49.60 0.31 2.53
CA LYS A 566 -50.02 1.39 1.63
C LYS A 566 -51.18 1.00 0.71
N GLN A 567 -51.36 -0.29 0.47
CA GLN A 567 -52.39 -0.84 -0.42
C GLN A 567 -53.01 -2.11 0.19
N ARG A 568 -54.27 -2.37 -0.15
CA ARG A 568 -54.95 -3.64 0.17
C ARG A 568 -54.44 -4.76 -0.72
N PHE A 569 -54.48 -5.98 -0.22
CA PHE A 569 -54.15 -7.14 -1.04
C PHE A 569 -55.30 -7.43 -2.02
N ASP A 570 -54.98 -7.48 -3.31
CA ASP A 570 -55.94 -7.87 -4.35
C ASP A 570 -55.45 -9.12 -5.07
N ARG A 571 -56.13 -10.25 -4.82
CA ARG A 571 -55.83 -11.56 -5.44
C ARG A 571 -56.04 -11.54 -6.96
N LEU A 572 -56.88 -10.66 -7.50
CA LEU A 572 -57.15 -10.57 -8.95
C LEU A 572 -55.90 -10.15 -9.74
N LEU A 573 -55.02 -9.36 -9.13
CA LEU A 573 -53.75 -8.94 -9.74
C LEU A 573 -52.74 -10.09 -9.92
N PHE A 574 -53.03 -11.25 -9.34
CA PHE A 574 -52.21 -12.47 -9.40
C PHE A 574 -52.98 -13.65 -10.02
N LYS A 575 -54.09 -13.40 -10.73
CA LYS A 575 -54.89 -14.46 -11.38
C LYS A 575 -54.08 -15.29 -12.37
N ASP A 576 -53.07 -14.67 -13.01
CA ASP A 576 -52.15 -15.29 -13.96
C ASP A 576 -50.84 -15.76 -13.31
N ALA A 577 -50.77 -15.80 -11.97
CA ALA A 577 -49.61 -16.31 -11.21
C ALA A 577 -49.61 -17.85 -11.11
N LYS A 578 -49.89 -18.52 -12.23
CA LYS A 578 -49.76 -19.97 -12.40
C LYS A 578 -48.90 -20.22 -13.61
N GLY A 579 -47.86 -21.02 -13.46
CA GLY A 579 -46.91 -21.24 -14.56
C GLY A 579 -45.83 -22.27 -14.23
N PRO A 580 -44.99 -22.63 -15.21
CA PRO A 580 -44.02 -23.70 -15.08
C PRO A 580 -42.82 -23.34 -14.18
N ILE A 581 -42.67 -22.07 -13.77
CA ILE A 581 -41.52 -21.59 -12.99
C ILE A 581 -42.01 -21.09 -11.64
N THR A 582 -41.45 -21.63 -10.56
CA THR A 582 -41.74 -21.19 -9.18
C THR A 582 -40.75 -20.10 -8.74
N ALA A 583 -41.17 -19.26 -7.79
CA ALA A 583 -40.28 -18.26 -7.20
C ALA A 583 -39.12 -18.91 -6.42
N ASP A 584 -39.35 -20.06 -5.78
CA ASP A 584 -38.31 -20.82 -5.09
C ASP A 584 -37.23 -21.31 -6.07
N GLN A 585 -37.62 -21.82 -7.25
CA GLN A 585 -36.68 -22.23 -8.31
C GLN A 585 -35.73 -21.09 -8.71
N LEU A 586 -36.24 -19.86 -8.72
CA LEU A 586 -35.49 -18.68 -9.16
C LEU A 586 -34.59 -18.05 -8.08
N TYR A 587 -34.96 -18.15 -6.81
CA TYR A 587 -34.38 -17.32 -5.74
C TYR A 587 -33.82 -18.09 -4.56
N VAL A 588 -34.24 -19.34 -4.35
CA VAL A 588 -33.88 -20.14 -3.18
C VAL A 588 -33.07 -21.35 -3.63
N ASN A 589 -31.82 -21.45 -3.16
CA ASN A 589 -31.01 -22.63 -3.38
C ASN A 589 -31.20 -23.62 -2.22
N GLN A 590 -31.58 -24.86 -2.54
CA GLN A 590 -31.85 -25.90 -1.53
C GLN A 590 -30.64 -26.15 -0.64
N LYS A 591 -29.45 -26.22 -1.24
CA LYS A 591 -28.23 -26.53 -0.47
C LYS A 591 -27.85 -25.42 0.51
N VAL A 592 -28.04 -24.16 0.13
CA VAL A 592 -27.87 -23.01 1.02
C VAL A 592 -28.89 -23.05 2.16
N SER A 593 -30.16 -23.33 1.85
CA SER A 593 -31.23 -23.45 2.85
C SER A 593 -30.97 -24.57 3.87
N ASP A 594 -30.48 -25.73 3.41
CA ASP A 594 -30.11 -26.85 4.27
C ASP A 594 -29.02 -26.48 5.29
N LEU A 595 -28.02 -25.68 4.86
CA LEU A 595 -26.94 -25.24 5.74
C LEU A 595 -27.45 -24.34 6.86
N ILE A 596 -28.34 -23.39 6.54
CA ILE A 596 -28.96 -22.51 7.53
C ILE A 596 -29.87 -23.30 8.46
N SER A 597 -30.75 -24.14 7.90
CA SER A 597 -31.71 -24.95 8.68
C SER A 597 -30.99 -25.85 9.68
N ARG A 598 -29.89 -26.48 9.27
CA ARG A 598 -29.06 -27.31 10.16
C ARG A 598 -28.43 -26.47 11.29
N ALA A 599 -27.99 -25.25 10.99
CA ALA A 599 -27.41 -24.35 11.98
C ALA A 599 -28.46 -23.87 13.00
N GLU A 600 -29.67 -23.53 12.56
CA GLU A 600 -30.77 -23.14 13.43
C GLU A 600 -31.25 -24.27 14.33
N MET A 601 -31.35 -25.50 13.80
CA MET A 601 -31.68 -26.69 14.60
C MET A 601 -30.67 -26.91 15.73
N GLU A 602 -29.38 -26.74 15.44
CA GLU A 602 -28.30 -26.86 16.43
C GLU A 602 -28.29 -25.72 17.45
N GLN A 603 -28.63 -24.50 17.03
CA GLN A 603 -28.68 -23.32 17.91
C GLN A 603 -29.90 -23.34 18.84
N ASN A 604 -31.04 -23.84 18.36
CA ASN A 604 -32.31 -23.92 19.10
C ASN A 604 -32.57 -25.30 19.73
N ASP A 605 -31.56 -26.19 19.78
CA ASP A 605 -31.68 -27.49 20.45
C ASP A 605 -32.05 -27.31 21.93
N TYR A 606 -33.31 -27.60 22.26
CA TYR A 606 -33.89 -27.47 23.60
C TYR A 606 -33.17 -28.32 24.66
N ARG A 607 -32.40 -29.33 24.23
CA ARG A 607 -31.58 -30.16 25.13
C ARG A 607 -30.41 -29.37 25.72
N ARG A 608 -30.07 -28.22 25.15
CA ARG A 608 -29.02 -27.32 25.63
C ARG A 608 -29.66 -26.21 26.45
N GLY A 609 -29.23 -26.06 27.70
CA GLY A 609 -29.69 -24.96 28.57
C GLY A 609 -29.29 -23.56 28.08
N ASN A 610 -28.33 -23.47 27.15
CA ASN A 610 -27.84 -22.24 26.53
C ASN A 610 -27.86 -22.35 25.01
N LYS A 611 -28.10 -21.24 24.30
CA LYS A 611 -28.00 -21.14 22.83
C LYS A 611 -26.56 -20.80 22.41
N PRO A 612 -25.77 -21.75 21.84
CA PRO A 612 -24.39 -21.50 21.47
C PRO A 612 -24.26 -20.65 20.19
N ASN A 613 -23.12 -19.99 20.01
CA ASN A 613 -22.76 -19.37 18.73
C ASN A 613 -22.34 -20.47 17.74
N VAL A 614 -23.20 -20.72 16.77
CA VAL A 614 -23.08 -21.78 15.77
C VAL A 614 -22.72 -21.19 14.42
N PHE A 615 -21.86 -21.84 13.64
CA PHE A 615 -21.56 -21.46 12.26
C PHE A 615 -22.84 -21.46 11.40
N PHE A 616 -23.08 -20.40 10.63
CA PHE A 616 -24.31 -20.12 9.86
C PHE A 616 -25.58 -19.86 10.68
N GLY A 617 -25.54 -19.86 12.01
CA GLY A 617 -26.71 -19.45 12.81
C GLY A 617 -27.01 -17.97 12.58
N LEU A 618 -28.29 -17.56 12.52
CA LEU A 618 -28.76 -16.20 12.13
C LEU A 618 -28.56 -15.11 13.20
N GLU A 619 -28.41 -15.52 14.46
CA GLU A 619 -28.09 -14.62 15.57
C GLU A 619 -26.80 -15.04 16.27
N LYS A 620 -25.93 -14.08 16.62
CA LYS A 620 -24.80 -14.29 17.52
C LYS A 620 -25.07 -13.63 18.86
N ARG A 621 -24.73 -14.30 19.95
CA ARG A 621 -24.83 -13.77 21.32
C ARG A 621 -23.43 -13.54 21.88
N TYR A 622 -23.12 -12.28 22.17
CA TYR A 622 -21.88 -11.89 22.85
C TYR A 622 -22.23 -10.94 24.00
N PHE A 623 -21.69 -11.20 25.20
CA PHE A 623 -21.95 -10.39 26.40
C PHE A 623 -23.44 -10.19 26.73
N GLY A 624 -24.29 -11.20 26.45
CA GLY A 624 -25.74 -11.14 26.68
C GLY A 624 -26.54 -10.35 25.64
N ILE A 625 -25.89 -9.76 24.63
CA ILE A 625 -26.52 -9.01 23.55
C ILE A 625 -26.60 -9.91 22.31
N ALA A 626 -27.76 -9.95 21.66
CA ALA A 626 -27.96 -10.63 20.38
C ALA A 626 -27.67 -9.68 19.21
N PHE A 627 -26.85 -10.13 18.27
CA PHE A 627 -26.51 -9.42 17.05
C PHE A 627 -26.94 -10.24 15.84
N GLY A 628 -27.50 -9.57 14.82
CA GLY A 628 -27.71 -10.20 13.51
C GLY A 628 -26.36 -10.51 12.86
N VAL A 629 -26.18 -11.74 12.37
CA VAL A 629 -24.87 -12.23 11.90
C VAL A 629 -24.30 -11.39 10.78
N PHE A 630 -25.14 -11.01 9.82
CA PHE A 630 -24.73 -10.12 8.74
C PHE A 630 -24.05 -8.85 9.28
N THR A 631 -24.71 -8.12 10.18
CA THR A 631 -24.14 -6.89 10.76
C THR A 631 -22.90 -7.13 11.62
N PHE A 632 -22.87 -8.25 12.35
CA PHE A 632 -21.76 -8.58 13.22
C PHE A 632 -20.50 -8.94 12.40
N ASP A 633 -20.66 -9.80 11.41
CA ASP A 633 -19.56 -10.28 10.56
C ASP A 633 -18.98 -9.14 9.73
N THR A 634 -19.82 -8.28 9.13
CA THR A 634 -19.35 -7.07 8.43
C THR A 634 -18.56 -6.17 9.39
N MET A 635 -19.03 -5.96 10.62
CA MET A 635 -18.33 -5.13 11.61
C MET A 635 -16.96 -5.72 11.98
N VAL A 636 -16.89 -7.04 12.22
CA VAL A 636 -15.64 -7.73 12.54
C VAL A 636 -14.64 -7.58 11.40
N LEU A 637 -15.07 -7.74 10.14
CA LEU A 637 -14.21 -7.56 8.97
C LEU A 637 -13.70 -6.11 8.85
N LEU A 638 -14.57 -5.11 9.01
CA LEU A 638 -14.17 -3.69 8.94
C LEU A 638 -13.20 -3.30 10.06
N VAL A 639 -13.43 -3.78 11.28
CA VAL A 639 -12.52 -3.56 12.42
C VAL A 639 -11.18 -4.24 12.16
N SER A 640 -11.17 -5.48 11.66
CA SER A 640 -9.95 -6.20 11.31
C SER A 640 -9.12 -5.45 10.26
N ILE A 641 -9.77 -4.94 9.20
CA ILE A 641 -9.13 -4.09 8.19
C ILE A 641 -8.51 -2.85 8.83
N LEU A 642 -9.25 -2.14 9.69
CA LEU A 642 -8.75 -0.94 10.36
C LEU A 642 -7.53 -1.25 11.24
N VAL A 643 -7.58 -2.33 12.02
CA VAL A 643 -6.46 -2.79 12.85
C VAL A 643 -5.23 -3.08 11.99
N LEU A 644 -5.37 -3.80 10.87
CA LEU A 644 -4.27 -4.07 9.95
C LEU A 644 -3.66 -2.78 9.38
N LEU A 645 -4.49 -1.79 9.02
CA LEU A 645 -4.01 -0.49 8.53
C LEU A 645 -3.31 0.34 9.61
N VAL A 646 -3.74 0.26 10.87
CA VAL A 646 -3.07 0.89 12.01
C VAL A 646 -1.73 0.22 12.29
N VAL A 647 -1.67 -1.11 12.26
CA VAL A 647 -0.44 -1.89 12.38
C VAL A 647 0.54 -1.53 11.26
N LEU A 648 0.06 -1.47 10.02
CA LEU A 648 0.84 -1.00 8.86
C LEU A 648 1.43 0.40 9.09
N HIS A 649 0.61 1.34 9.57
CA HIS A 649 1.07 2.69 9.87
C HIS A 649 2.20 2.69 10.91
N PHE A 650 2.07 1.88 11.97
CA PHE A 650 3.10 1.76 13.02
C PHE A 650 4.39 1.11 12.49
N ILE A 651 4.29 0.02 11.71
CA ILE A 651 5.44 -0.66 11.10
C ILE A 651 6.21 0.31 10.20
N LEU A 652 5.50 0.99 9.29
CA LEU A 652 6.11 1.95 8.37
C LEU A 652 6.75 3.11 9.13
N ARG A 653 6.09 3.64 10.16
CA ARG A 653 6.65 4.70 11.00
C ARG A 653 7.95 4.25 11.67
N LYS A 654 7.98 3.06 12.29
CA LYS A 654 9.18 2.52 12.95
C LYS A 654 10.32 2.26 11.95
N GLN A 655 10.03 1.65 10.80
CA GLN A 655 11.06 1.40 9.78
C GLN A 655 11.63 2.70 9.18
N LEU A 656 10.80 3.74 9.08
CA LEU A 656 11.24 5.06 8.63
C LEU A 656 11.93 5.87 9.74
N GLU A 657 11.75 5.56 11.02
CA GLU A 657 12.47 6.20 12.14
C GLU A 657 13.86 5.56 12.40
N VAL A 658 13.97 4.23 12.34
CA VAL A 658 15.20 3.48 12.68
C VAL A 658 16.39 3.79 11.76
N ARG A 659 16.17 4.19 10.49
CA ARG A 659 17.24 4.64 9.58
C ARG A 659 17.73 6.09 9.83
N ARG A 660 17.59 6.60 11.07
CA ARG A 660 18.19 7.88 11.52
C ARG A 660 19.45 7.67 12.36
N SER A 661 19.57 6.51 13.01
CA SER A 661 20.78 6.03 13.67
C SER A 661 21.58 5.17 12.71
#